data_AF-A0A3A5VSV8-F1
#
_entry.id   AF-A0A3A5VSV8-F1
#
_cell.length_a   1.000
_cell.length_b   1.000
_cell.length_c   1.000
_cell.angle_alpha   90.00
_cell.angle_beta   90.00
_cell.angle_gamma   90.00
#
_symmetry.space_group_name_H-M   'P 1'
#
loop_
_entity.id
_entity.type
_entity.pdbx_description
1 polymer ?
#
loop_
_entity_poly.entity_id
_entity_poly.type
_entity_poly.pdbx_seq_one_letter_code
_entity_poly.pdbx_strand_id
1 'polypeptide(L)'
;METCLKAAFSKPKSGAVRVSIMNRESAWKMLDKPLRAHLVIAAHEQEPPASEDDEDASPRRPTMNRPRGRMRRSGRQTGPAHMSWLHKPKEIIDDSPYTTAYQLATLLVHKQLDEDNWDEAWNSHENLLRETCMVEGVHPVWHTIGEKTPLLGQFLAFPKAKVVKAKETTTMGTDFFWIDPRDNDAIITVLKLASAGVKDPDIKVAMQKATSQISGGRTLDLTSPLDSLDGSMAFISILLALHAGYDVPKAARKACQKADSDLAEALEDFERLTAGTVNDWSSLLSLSREDSLSVARRTLGWQHAPSDAEACSSAELESGLALLEQAGIHEGRDRLTWWRLNALLREGKSDEAVEVLAERRLDASSDVSELLPLVVSLNSEQANEWLMRFMDELDEHALYHVLHETALSAPLRRKAAQRLCDEQGAMWDESRSVALTMLLEDLDVNRLARVFASDNMLSLSHPYMSLLVSHLAPANIDASLRPHIYACRTQAMQAIHGAEVPDVLSPMAEHLLLLMEGIYKETPEVAEVLNAKALKAFSPIGRALAGDGVVSATQVRNMGASLDDLDLSLIERRLFDVMLLTLTMNRHLQAFNIGMAKSKDTEELNQLLADTVLPLRLIQSFSVLMVEHDLGLPNLVAWYQKNDPLSPWAPLARAAHFAADGDELNSAREYSRAAELFTKQRKSGGASADWASSSEDNDFVLSLPLMLYRKSLIHYAHATSWAEAVDLLDRVPSLKTAITERFKLYLRVCHTAGKDTNAAARLVRKHVQQRKTVLEEDVEGNMVEKTRTSYNEEELDLLRNYPFEQAHLLPPEPFLGRVTAASTHISRDLRRSRTQFEHQFRQAMQGPSPSMEEIYEIAKNAAEEGAFEGLMYLERAQNSSKFSITARNRLAGVEQSLFSQYKDDIPTSKRRFLHNLSLTPLVIVDTNVLVDALVERMYQRMDLVLETNVNIIGANQFHRILHHHAQAKRLVMMIPEDVRGELKQFAKDQRLLSRFKGAMVDASTLEKTLNEKAMMKLVEEVLTEYNTWSPSSEMLAGVPETSEDLNTFLIRHSDVFEELTELKGYRGITYRTELEGREIYPESTDLDVYRLATHLASLPLPNIGAVLVATMDGDFTLVDRAIEERFGFSVAKNHRSLKPWLKRQSN
;
A
#
# COMPACT_ATOMS: atom_id res chain seq x y z
N MET A 1 40.40 67.31 -55.76
CA MET A 1 39.98 68.72 -55.96
C MET A 1 39.47 68.96 -57.39
N GLU A 2 40.24 68.65 -58.43
CA GLU A 2 39.84 68.88 -59.83
C GLU A 2 38.52 68.20 -60.23
N THR A 3 38.32 66.93 -59.82
CA THR A 3 37.08 66.18 -60.05
C THR A 3 35.87 66.88 -59.45
N CYS A 4 36.01 67.40 -58.22
CA CYS A 4 34.95 68.15 -57.54
C CYS A 4 34.65 69.49 -58.25
N LEU A 5 35.66 70.24 -58.69
CA LEU A 5 35.46 71.50 -59.42
C LEU A 5 34.78 71.27 -60.78
N LYS A 6 35.18 70.23 -61.53
CA LYS A 6 34.52 69.85 -62.79
C LYS A 6 33.06 69.50 -62.56
N ALA A 7 32.74 68.74 -61.51
CA ALA A 7 31.36 68.41 -61.16
C ALA A 7 30.54 69.65 -60.77
N ALA A 8 31.10 70.52 -59.92
CA ALA A 8 30.48 71.77 -59.47
C ALA A 8 30.12 72.74 -60.61
N PHE A 9 31.04 72.93 -61.56
CA PHE A 9 30.91 73.93 -62.63
C PHE A 9 30.46 73.35 -63.98
N SER A 10 30.03 72.09 -64.02
CA SER A 10 29.49 71.44 -65.22
C SER A 10 28.29 72.16 -65.84
N LYS A 11 27.52 72.94 -65.06
CA LYS A 11 26.37 73.75 -65.49
C LYS A 11 26.28 75.05 -64.67
N PRO A 12 25.76 76.17 -65.21
CA PRO A 12 25.53 77.39 -64.43
C PRO A 12 24.47 77.14 -63.34
N LYS A 13 24.89 77.17 -62.07
CA LYS A 13 24.09 76.86 -60.87
C LYS A 13 24.52 77.77 -59.72
N SER A 14 23.66 78.00 -58.72
CA SER A 14 24.01 78.77 -57.52
C SER A 14 25.04 78.05 -56.65
N GLY A 15 25.82 78.81 -55.87
CA GLY A 15 26.94 78.27 -55.08
C GLY A 15 26.56 77.12 -54.14
N ALA A 16 25.41 77.22 -53.46
CA ALA A 16 24.93 76.15 -52.57
C ALA A 16 24.65 74.83 -53.31
N VAL A 17 24.15 74.90 -54.56
CA VAL A 17 23.89 73.71 -55.38
C VAL A 17 25.20 73.10 -55.86
N ARG A 18 26.19 73.93 -56.22
CA ARG A 18 27.53 73.46 -56.60
C ARG A 18 28.21 72.69 -55.45
N VAL A 19 28.12 73.20 -54.22
CA VAL A 19 28.61 72.50 -53.01
C VAL A 19 27.88 71.18 -52.78
N SER A 20 26.56 71.14 -52.96
CA SER A 20 25.79 69.89 -52.86
C SER A 20 26.19 68.85 -53.90
N ILE A 21 26.59 69.26 -55.11
CA ILE A 21 27.03 68.34 -56.15
C ILE A 21 28.40 67.76 -55.77
N MET A 22 29.34 68.61 -55.34
CA MET A 22 30.64 68.14 -54.87
C MET A 22 30.53 67.16 -53.70
N ASN A 23 29.64 67.43 -52.74
CA ASN A 23 29.38 66.55 -51.59
C ASN A 23 28.99 65.11 -51.97
N ARG A 24 28.43 64.89 -53.17
CA ARG A 24 27.99 63.57 -53.64
C ARG A 24 29.12 62.75 -54.26
N GLU A 25 30.23 63.37 -54.65
CA GLU A 25 31.37 62.69 -55.26
C GLU A 25 32.15 61.88 -54.20
N SER A 26 32.56 60.65 -54.53
CA SER A 26 33.42 59.85 -53.63
C SER A 26 34.75 60.55 -53.36
N ALA A 27 35.30 61.24 -54.36
CA ALA A 27 36.48 62.09 -54.24
C ALA A 27 36.34 63.22 -53.20
N TRP A 28 35.13 63.72 -52.93
CA TRP A 28 34.93 64.73 -51.87
C TRP A 28 35.12 64.14 -50.49
N LYS A 29 34.65 62.91 -50.25
CA LYS A 29 34.79 62.22 -48.96
C LYS A 29 36.26 61.90 -48.64
N MET A 30 37.11 61.79 -49.66
CA MET A 30 38.56 61.58 -49.52
C MET A 30 39.38 62.85 -49.24
N LEU A 31 38.85 64.04 -49.52
CA LEU A 31 39.59 65.30 -49.30
C LEU A 31 39.56 65.70 -47.83
N ASP A 32 40.63 66.30 -47.32
CA ASP A 32 40.61 66.91 -45.99
C ASP A 32 39.73 68.16 -45.96
N LYS A 33 39.19 68.46 -44.77
CA LYS A 33 38.29 69.61 -44.55
C LYS A 33 38.87 70.96 -45.04
N PRO A 34 40.17 71.27 -44.86
CA PRO A 34 40.72 72.56 -45.30
C PRO A 34 40.79 72.72 -46.82
N LEU A 35 41.03 71.63 -47.56
CA LEU A 35 40.98 71.64 -49.02
C LEU A 35 39.53 71.77 -49.52
N ARG A 36 38.57 71.15 -48.82
CA ARG A 36 37.14 71.36 -49.09
C ARG A 36 36.74 72.83 -48.92
N ALA A 37 37.31 73.53 -47.94
CA ALA A 37 37.02 74.94 -47.71
C ALA A 37 37.34 75.82 -48.93
N HIS A 38 38.54 75.65 -49.52
CA HIS A 38 38.93 76.36 -50.74
C HIS A 38 38.01 76.05 -51.93
N LEU A 39 37.55 74.80 -52.05
CA LEU A 39 36.55 74.42 -53.06
C LEU A 39 35.19 75.08 -52.82
N VAL A 40 34.79 75.27 -51.56
CA VAL A 40 33.54 75.97 -51.21
C VAL A 40 33.66 77.47 -51.54
N ILE A 41 34.79 78.11 -51.21
CA ILE A 41 35.08 79.52 -51.58
C ILE A 41 34.99 79.70 -53.09
N ALA A 42 35.63 78.82 -53.86
CA ALA A 42 35.57 78.82 -55.31
C ALA A 42 34.13 78.62 -55.83
N ALA A 43 33.39 77.66 -55.27
CA ALA A 43 32.01 77.37 -55.68
C ALA A 43 31.04 78.54 -55.44
N HIS A 44 31.28 79.33 -54.40
CA HIS A 44 30.51 80.53 -54.07
C HIS A 44 30.94 81.80 -54.80
N GLU A 45 32.03 81.76 -55.56
CA GLU A 45 32.56 82.91 -56.31
C GLU A 45 32.72 84.16 -55.40
N GLN A 46 33.21 83.98 -54.18
CA GLN A 46 33.24 85.05 -53.16
C GLN A 46 34.11 86.24 -53.60
N GLU A 47 33.67 87.46 -53.28
CA GLU A 47 34.31 88.75 -53.59
C GLU A 47 34.82 89.46 -52.31
N PRO A 48 35.85 90.32 -52.40
CA PRO A 48 36.34 91.12 -51.25
C PRO A 48 35.35 92.25 -50.85
N PRO A 49 35.29 92.64 -49.56
CA PRO A 49 34.42 93.71 -49.08
C PRO A 49 34.81 95.08 -49.67
N ALA A 50 33.83 95.97 -49.89
CA ALA A 50 34.03 97.31 -50.45
C ALA A 50 34.63 98.28 -49.40
N SER A 51 35.58 99.13 -49.80
CA SER A 51 36.26 100.11 -48.93
C SER A 51 35.29 101.17 -48.41
N GLU A 52 35.27 101.36 -47.08
CA GLU A 52 34.38 102.30 -46.37
C GLU A 52 34.80 103.77 -46.59
N ASP A 53 34.31 104.37 -47.67
CA ASP A 53 34.18 105.83 -47.87
C ASP A 53 33.02 106.05 -48.86
N ASP A 54 31.78 105.95 -48.37
CA ASP A 54 30.61 106.60 -48.98
C ASP A 54 29.42 106.50 -47.99
N GLU A 55 29.13 107.62 -47.32
CA GLU A 55 27.89 107.86 -46.60
C GLU A 55 26.74 108.03 -47.61
N ASP A 56 25.89 107.02 -47.77
CA ASP A 56 24.46 107.29 -47.97
C ASP A 56 23.55 106.09 -47.65
N ALA A 57 22.46 106.41 -46.97
CA ALA A 57 21.56 105.48 -46.32
C ALA A 57 20.63 104.73 -47.29
N SER A 58 20.50 103.40 -47.10
CA SER A 58 19.22 102.73 -46.75
C SER A 58 19.16 101.26 -47.20
N PRO A 59 18.39 100.41 -46.47
CA PRO A 59 18.64 98.99 -46.35
C PRO A 59 17.91 98.18 -47.42
N ARG A 60 18.61 97.20 -48.01
CA ARG A 60 17.95 96.14 -48.79
C ARG A 60 18.41 94.78 -48.30
N ARG A 61 17.68 94.24 -47.32
CA ARG A 61 17.48 92.79 -47.24
C ARG A 61 16.56 92.38 -48.39
N PRO A 62 16.88 91.31 -49.12
CA PRO A 62 15.88 90.37 -49.56
C PRO A 62 15.90 89.18 -48.61
N THR A 63 14.82 89.08 -47.84
CA THR A 63 14.43 87.89 -47.09
C THR A 63 14.10 86.72 -48.02
N MET A 64 14.24 85.51 -47.47
CA MET A 64 13.62 84.21 -47.81
C MET A 64 14.64 83.16 -48.27
N ASN A 65 14.58 81.89 -47.85
CA ASN A 65 13.57 81.19 -47.07
C ASN A 65 14.24 80.04 -46.30
N ARG A 66 13.99 79.95 -44.99
CA ARG A 66 14.28 78.77 -44.18
C ARG A 66 13.17 77.74 -44.38
N PRO A 67 13.48 76.46 -44.63
CA PRO A 67 12.66 75.36 -44.16
C PRO A 67 13.07 75.02 -42.72
N ARG A 68 12.10 75.11 -41.80
CA ARG A 68 12.19 74.67 -40.41
C ARG A 68 12.36 73.14 -40.35
N GLY A 69 13.29 72.66 -39.53
CA GLY A 69 13.36 71.23 -39.18
C GLY A 69 14.55 70.86 -38.28
N ARG A 70 14.30 70.88 -36.97
CA ARG A 70 15.09 70.27 -35.87
C ARG A 70 16.43 70.91 -35.44
N MET A 71 16.32 71.70 -34.38
CA MET A 71 17.42 72.12 -33.48
C MET A 71 18.12 70.92 -32.84
N ARG A 72 19.47 70.93 -32.89
CA ARG A 72 20.33 70.41 -31.82
C ARG A 72 21.34 71.49 -31.46
N ARG A 73 21.47 71.72 -30.15
CA ARG A 73 22.44 72.58 -29.45
C ARG A 73 23.86 72.50 -30.04
N SER A 74 24.46 73.64 -30.37
CA SER A 74 25.65 74.17 -29.71
C SER A 74 26.04 75.50 -30.39
N GLY A 75 26.52 76.45 -29.62
CA GLY A 75 26.81 77.80 -30.06
C GLY A 75 28.12 77.95 -30.84
N ARG A 76 28.28 79.20 -31.29
CA ARG A 76 29.47 79.91 -31.81
C ARG A 76 29.61 80.05 -33.33
N GLN A 77 29.93 81.30 -33.66
CA GLN A 77 30.42 81.88 -34.91
C GLN A 77 29.37 82.21 -35.97
N THR A 78 28.97 83.48 -35.95
CA THR A 78 28.43 84.24 -37.08
C THR A 78 29.53 84.35 -38.15
N GLY A 79 29.66 83.32 -38.99
CA GLY A 79 30.52 83.29 -40.16
C GLY A 79 30.15 82.11 -41.07
N PRO A 80 30.46 82.14 -42.37
CA PRO A 80 30.25 80.99 -43.26
C PRO A 80 30.98 79.74 -42.73
N ALA A 81 30.30 78.60 -42.59
CA ALA A 81 30.83 77.40 -41.92
C ALA A 81 32.17 76.89 -42.50
N HIS A 82 32.42 77.11 -43.79
CA HIS A 82 33.66 76.70 -44.47
C HIS A 82 34.88 77.53 -44.07
N MET A 83 34.71 78.74 -43.53
CA MET A 83 35.84 79.56 -43.04
C MET A 83 36.48 78.92 -41.80
N SER A 84 35.68 78.23 -40.97
CA SER A 84 36.18 77.48 -39.81
C SER A 84 36.98 76.22 -40.16
N TRP A 85 36.90 75.78 -41.42
CA TRP A 85 37.63 74.61 -41.91
C TRP A 85 39.03 74.98 -42.42
N LEU A 86 39.32 76.26 -42.65
CA LEU A 86 40.66 76.73 -42.97
C LEU A 86 41.53 76.75 -41.71
N HIS A 87 42.82 76.45 -41.88
CA HIS A 87 43.79 76.69 -40.82
C HIS A 87 43.93 78.20 -40.56
N LYS A 88 44.29 78.56 -39.33
CA LYS A 88 44.52 79.97 -38.97
C LYS A 88 45.84 80.47 -39.56
N PRO A 89 45.99 81.78 -39.82
CA PRO A 89 47.22 82.32 -40.42
C PRO A 89 48.51 81.90 -39.69
N LYS A 90 48.54 81.92 -38.35
CA LYS A 90 49.72 81.48 -37.56
C LYS A 90 50.05 80.00 -37.76
N GLU A 91 49.05 79.12 -37.73
CA GLU A 91 49.24 77.65 -37.88
C GLU A 91 49.83 77.28 -39.26
N ILE A 92 49.51 78.06 -40.29
CA ILE A 92 50.00 77.81 -41.65
C ILE A 92 51.44 78.27 -41.85
N ILE A 93 51.81 79.36 -41.15
CA ILE A 93 53.17 79.91 -41.17
C ILE A 93 54.12 79.03 -40.36
N ASP A 94 53.64 78.47 -39.25
CA ASP A 94 54.48 77.73 -38.30
C ASP A 94 54.66 76.23 -38.65
N ASP A 95 53.73 75.59 -39.37
CA ASP A 95 53.77 74.13 -39.66
C ASP A 95 54.10 73.73 -41.11
N SER A 96 55.03 72.76 -41.27
CA SER A 96 55.35 72.05 -42.53
C SER A 96 54.80 70.61 -42.49
N PRO A 97 53.85 70.24 -43.37
CA PRO A 97 54.20 69.86 -44.73
C PRO A 97 53.15 70.34 -45.75
N TYR A 98 52.58 71.53 -45.56
CA TYR A 98 51.63 72.07 -46.52
C TYR A 98 52.35 72.57 -47.77
N THR A 99 51.77 72.34 -48.95
CA THR A 99 52.30 72.87 -50.21
C THR A 99 52.29 74.39 -50.18
N THR A 100 53.34 75.03 -50.68
CA THR A 100 53.49 76.50 -50.76
C THR A 100 52.25 77.19 -51.34
N ALA A 101 51.66 76.63 -52.39
CA ALA A 101 50.44 77.13 -53.02
C ALA A 101 49.20 77.11 -52.10
N TYR A 102 49.05 76.07 -51.27
CA TYR A 102 47.96 75.99 -50.29
C TYR A 102 48.14 77.02 -49.17
N GLN A 103 49.38 77.19 -48.69
CA GLN A 103 49.70 78.16 -47.65
C GLN A 103 49.39 79.59 -48.14
N LEU A 104 49.85 79.93 -49.34
CA LEU A 104 49.57 81.23 -49.97
C LEU A 104 48.06 81.45 -50.19
N ALA A 105 47.34 80.44 -50.69
CA ALA A 105 45.89 80.56 -50.91
C ALA A 105 45.13 80.83 -49.61
N THR A 106 45.51 80.16 -48.52
CA THR A 106 44.82 80.35 -47.25
C THR A 106 45.13 81.71 -46.63
N LEU A 107 46.37 82.21 -46.74
CA LEU A 107 46.75 83.54 -46.26
C LEU A 107 46.07 84.67 -47.03
N LEU A 108 45.96 84.56 -48.36
CA LEU A 108 45.27 85.56 -49.19
C LEU A 108 43.77 85.65 -48.85
N VAL A 109 43.14 84.51 -48.56
CA VAL A 109 41.72 84.48 -48.16
C VAL A 109 41.52 85.20 -46.81
N HIS A 110 42.37 84.97 -45.82
CA HIS A 110 42.28 85.67 -44.52
C HIS A 110 42.57 87.16 -44.65
N LYS A 111 43.60 87.56 -45.42
CA LYS A 111 43.95 88.97 -45.63
C LYS A 111 42.82 89.79 -46.25
N GLN A 112 42.01 89.18 -47.13
CA GLN A 112 40.96 89.88 -47.86
C GLN A 112 39.57 89.77 -47.21
N LEU A 113 39.30 88.77 -46.36
CA LEU A 113 37.99 88.57 -45.74
C LEU A 113 37.96 88.80 -44.22
N ASP A 114 39.12 88.88 -43.56
CA ASP A 114 39.27 89.06 -42.10
C ASP A 114 40.38 90.08 -41.81
N GLU A 115 40.29 91.27 -42.42
CA GLU A 115 41.29 92.34 -42.32
C GLU A 115 41.48 92.84 -40.88
N ASP A 116 40.40 92.90 -40.08
CA ASP A 116 40.42 93.33 -38.68
C ASP A 116 41.33 92.47 -37.79
N ASN A 117 41.54 91.19 -38.15
CA ASN A 117 42.38 90.25 -37.41
C ASN A 117 43.72 89.96 -38.12
N TRP A 118 44.08 90.74 -39.14
CA TRP A 118 45.32 90.58 -39.88
C TRP A 118 46.51 91.23 -39.15
N ASP A 119 47.59 90.48 -38.97
CA ASP A 119 48.84 90.98 -38.40
C ASP A 119 49.79 91.44 -39.53
N GLU A 120 50.20 92.71 -39.51
CA GLU A 120 51.11 93.27 -40.53
C GLU A 120 52.43 92.48 -40.65
N ALA A 121 52.87 91.79 -39.59
CA ALA A 121 54.07 90.95 -39.64
C ALA A 121 53.96 89.81 -40.67
N TRP A 122 52.75 89.30 -40.94
CA TRP A 122 52.51 88.22 -41.90
C TRP A 122 52.71 88.65 -43.36
N ASN A 123 52.71 89.95 -43.66
CA ASN A 123 52.96 90.46 -45.00
C ASN A 123 54.35 90.03 -45.54
N SER A 124 55.34 89.88 -44.66
CA SER A 124 56.68 89.43 -45.04
C SER A 124 56.68 87.98 -45.55
N HIS A 125 56.00 87.08 -44.84
CA HIS A 125 55.90 85.66 -45.20
C HIS A 125 54.98 85.44 -46.41
N GLU A 126 53.89 86.21 -46.49
CA GLU A 126 52.98 86.24 -47.63
C GLU A 126 53.70 86.67 -48.93
N ASN A 127 54.54 87.71 -48.86
CA ASN A 127 55.37 88.14 -49.99
C ASN A 127 56.40 87.08 -50.40
N LEU A 128 57.04 86.41 -49.44
CA LEU A 128 58.00 85.34 -49.73
C LEU A 128 57.34 84.12 -50.41
N LEU A 129 56.16 83.72 -49.95
CA LEU A 129 55.37 82.65 -50.59
C LEU A 129 54.90 83.07 -51.99
N ARG A 130 54.54 84.35 -52.18
CA ARG A 130 54.20 84.92 -53.49
C ARG A 130 55.38 84.84 -54.45
N GLU A 131 56.59 85.23 -54.02
CA GLU A 131 57.82 85.12 -54.83
C GLU A 131 58.13 83.66 -55.16
N THR A 132 57.99 82.76 -54.18
CA THR A 132 58.24 81.32 -54.39
C THR A 132 57.26 80.74 -55.43
N CYS A 133 55.98 81.10 -55.35
CA CYS A 133 54.96 80.69 -56.33
C CYS A 133 55.18 81.31 -57.73
N MET A 134 55.77 82.51 -57.83
CA MET A 134 56.19 83.08 -59.13
C MET A 134 57.32 82.27 -59.79
N VAL A 135 58.23 81.69 -58.99
CA VAL A 135 59.39 80.94 -59.50
C VAL A 135 59.06 79.47 -59.77
N GLU A 136 58.47 78.76 -58.80
CA GLU A 136 58.22 77.32 -58.88
C GLU A 136 56.97 76.96 -59.69
N GLY A 137 56.07 77.94 -59.86
CA GLY A 137 54.76 77.73 -60.45
C GLY A 137 53.80 76.97 -59.53
N VAL A 138 52.52 77.00 -59.87
CA VAL A 138 51.45 76.42 -59.06
C VAL A 138 50.73 75.31 -59.81
N HIS A 139 50.27 74.29 -59.08
CA HIS A 139 49.47 73.20 -59.64
C HIS A 139 48.23 73.75 -60.40
N PRO A 140 47.90 73.24 -61.61
CA PRO A 140 46.82 73.77 -62.46
C PRO A 140 45.45 73.90 -61.78
N VAL A 141 45.17 73.07 -60.76
CA VAL A 141 43.91 73.13 -59.99
C VAL A 141 43.72 74.47 -59.27
N TRP A 142 44.80 75.13 -58.84
CA TRP A 142 44.72 76.44 -58.19
C TRP A 142 44.45 77.56 -59.20
N HIS A 143 44.91 77.42 -60.45
CA HIS A 143 44.44 78.30 -61.54
C HIS A 143 42.94 78.14 -61.73
N THR A 144 42.44 76.90 -61.75
CA THR A 144 41.00 76.65 -61.88
C THR A 144 40.22 77.26 -60.72
N ILE A 145 40.80 77.36 -59.52
CA ILE A 145 40.18 78.05 -58.38
C ILE A 145 40.25 79.57 -58.58
N GLY A 146 41.40 80.13 -58.96
CA GLY A 146 41.57 81.57 -59.20
C GLY A 146 40.74 82.12 -60.36
N GLU A 147 40.40 81.30 -61.36
CA GLU A 147 39.42 81.66 -62.41
C GLU A 147 37.99 81.84 -61.87
N LYS A 148 37.67 81.22 -60.73
CA LYS A 148 36.29 81.16 -60.21
C LYS A 148 36.04 82.11 -59.05
N THR A 149 37.07 82.60 -58.37
CA THR A 149 36.91 83.58 -57.30
C THR A 149 37.98 84.67 -57.43
N PRO A 150 37.59 85.96 -57.38
CA PRO A 150 38.55 87.06 -57.41
C PRO A 150 39.50 87.05 -56.20
N LEU A 151 39.09 86.45 -55.07
CA LEU A 151 39.93 86.37 -53.86
C LEU A 151 41.30 85.72 -54.11
N LEU A 152 41.30 84.70 -54.97
CA LEU A 152 42.49 83.96 -55.37
C LEU A 152 42.90 84.27 -56.81
N GLY A 153 42.42 85.39 -57.38
CA GLY A 153 42.71 85.80 -58.76
C GLY A 153 44.21 85.96 -59.05
N GLN A 154 45.02 86.29 -58.03
CA GLN A 154 46.48 86.36 -58.15
C GLN A 154 47.11 85.02 -58.60
N PHE A 155 46.48 83.88 -58.33
CA PHE A 155 46.96 82.58 -58.79
C PHE A 155 46.97 82.44 -60.32
N LEU A 156 46.24 83.29 -61.04
CA LEU A 156 46.29 83.32 -62.51
C LEU A 156 47.60 83.93 -63.05
N ALA A 157 48.30 84.73 -62.24
CA ALA A 157 49.57 85.34 -62.63
C ALA A 157 50.78 84.41 -62.45
N PHE A 158 50.67 83.35 -61.66
CA PHE A 158 51.76 82.39 -61.45
C PHE A 158 51.87 81.40 -62.64
N PRO A 159 53.07 80.85 -62.95
CA PRO A 159 53.22 79.81 -63.99
C PRO A 159 52.55 78.48 -63.61
N LYS A 160 52.01 77.70 -64.58
CA LYS A 160 51.45 76.35 -64.32
C LYS A 160 52.55 75.30 -64.18
N ALA A 161 52.64 74.62 -63.03
CA ALA A 161 53.59 73.51 -62.80
C ALA A 161 53.18 72.20 -63.51
N LYS A 162 54.15 71.41 -64.00
CA LYS A 162 53.91 70.08 -64.63
C LYS A 162 53.49 69.03 -63.58
N VAL A 163 52.35 68.38 -63.78
CA VAL A 163 51.81 67.34 -62.86
C VAL A 163 52.49 65.99 -63.12
N VAL A 164 53.21 65.45 -62.12
CA VAL A 164 53.75 64.08 -62.14
C VAL A 164 52.71 63.11 -61.60
N LYS A 165 52.19 62.19 -62.42
CA LYS A 165 51.31 61.09 -61.97
C LYS A 165 52.17 59.93 -61.46
N ALA A 166 52.03 59.53 -60.19
CA ALA A 166 52.71 58.38 -59.62
C ALA A 166 52.05 57.05 -60.03
N LYS A 167 52.87 56.02 -60.33
CA LYS A 167 52.49 54.65 -60.76
C LYS A 167 52.02 53.73 -59.61
N GLU A 168 51.22 52.72 -59.97
CA GLU A 168 50.49 51.75 -59.12
C GLU A 168 51.28 50.47 -58.76
N THR A 169 50.98 49.88 -57.58
CA THR A 169 50.61 48.46 -57.28
C THR A 169 51.04 48.01 -55.86
N THR A 170 50.16 47.30 -55.12
CA THR A 170 50.52 46.37 -54.01
C THR A 170 49.38 45.36 -53.80
N THR A 171 49.69 44.07 -53.96
CA THR A 171 48.80 42.90 -53.72
C THR A 171 48.81 42.48 -52.25
N MET A 172 47.65 42.15 -51.68
CA MET A 172 47.49 41.64 -50.29
C MET A 172 47.64 40.10 -50.23
N GLY A 173 48.31 39.58 -49.19
CA GLY A 173 48.44 38.13 -48.93
C GLY A 173 47.17 37.49 -48.36
N THR A 174 47.02 36.16 -48.51
CA THR A 174 45.77 35.42 -48.23
C THR A 174 45.63 34.89 -46.80
N ASP A 175 46.70 34.88 -46.00
CA ASP A 175 46.68 34.33 -44.62
C ASP A 175 45.66 35.00 -43.68
N PHE A 176 45.33 36.27 -43.92
CA PHE A 176 44.39 37.03 -43.08
C PHE A 176 42.92 36.61 -43.25
N PHE A 177 42.59 35.76 -44.24
CA PHE A 177 41.22 35.36 -44.54
C PHE A 177 40.78 34.04 -43.89
N TRP A 178 41.67 33.38 -43.14
CA TRP A 178 41.37 32.15 -42.36
C TRP A 178 40.59 32.47 -41.07
N ILE A 179 39.41 33.07 -41.23
CA ILE A 179 38.56 33.52 -40.12
C ILE A 179 37.18 32.87 -40.12
N ASP A 180 36.57 32.66 -38.95
CA ASP A 180 35.17 32.23 -38.86
C ASP A 180 34.24 33.33 -39.42
N PRO A 181 33.44 33.05 -40.47
CA PRO A 181 32.48 34.00 -41.03
C PRO A 181 31.39 34.44 -40.04
N ARG A 182 31.23 33.78 -38.90
CA ARG A 182 30.28 34.17 -37.84
C ARG A 182 30.87 35.14 -36.82
N ASP A 183 32.19 35.28 -36.77
CA ASP A 183 32.87 36.19 -35.84
C ASP A 183 32.90 37.64 -36.38
N ASN A 184 32.08 38.49 -35.76
CA ASN A 184 31.96 39.90 -36.08
C ASN A 184 33.30 40.64 -36.00
N ASP A 185 34.10 40.38 -34.95
CA ASP A 185 35.32 41.12 -34.68
C ASP A 185 36.45 40.71 -35.64
N ALA A 186 36.52 39.43 -35.99
CA ALA A 186 37.44 38.91 -36.99
C ALA A 186 37.16 39.53 -38.38
N ILE A 187 35.89 39.56 -38.83
CA ILE A 187 35.53 40.15 -40.12
C ILE A 187 35.80 41.66 -40.14
N ILE A 188 35.46 42.38 -39.06
CA ILE A 188 35.75 43.81 -38.93
C ILE A 188 37.25 44.08 -39.07
N THR A 189 38.09 43.22 -38.49
CA THR A 189 39.55 43.34 -38.55
C THR A 189 40.05 43.13 -39.97
N VAL A 190 39.55 42.10 -40.68
CA VAL A 190 39.87 41.85 -42.09
C VAL A 190 39.46 43.03 -42.98
N LEU A 191 38.25 43.59 -42.80
CA LEU A 191 37.77 44.74 -43.57
C LEU A 191 38.61 46.00 -43.34
N LYS A 192 39.01 46.26 -42.09
CA LYS A 192 39.87 47.41 -41.74
C LYS A 192 41.24 47.29 -42.41
N LEU A 193 41.88 46.12 -42.31
CA LEU A 193 43.18 45.86 -42.92
C LEU A 193 43.11 45.94 -44.45
N ALA A 194 42.08 45.34 -45.06
CA ALA A 194 41.83 45.42 -46.50
C ALA A 194 41.62 46.86 -46.98
N SER A 195 40.87 47.68 -46.22
CA SER A 195 40.61 49.08 -46.55
C SER A 195 41.87 49.96 -46.55
N ALA A 196 42.91 49.58 -45.78
CA ALA A 196 44.17 50.33 -45.70
C ALA A 196 44.98 50.23 -47.01
N GLY A 197 44.93 49.09 -47.69
CA GLY A 197 45.65 48.84 -48.94
C GLY A 197 44.97 49.33 -50.23
N VAL A 198 43.68 49.69 -50.18
CA VAL A 198 42.89 50.08 -51.36
C VAL A 198 43.05 51.58 -51.68
N LYS A 199 43.40 51.88 -52.94
CA LYS A 199 43.48 53.25 -53.49
C LYS A 199 42.22 53.68 -54.26
N ASP A 200 41.36 52.74 -54.65
CA ASP A 200 40.07 53.03 -55.27
C ASP A 200 39.10 53.66 -54.25
N PRO A 201 38.60 54.89 -54.50
CA PRO A 201 37.66 55.56 -53.62
C PRO A 201 36.36 54.80 -53.37
N ASP A 202 35.85 54.10 -54.37
CA ASP A 202 34.52 53.50 -54.30
C ASP A 202 34.57 52.20 -53.48
N ILE A 203 35.61 51.38 -53.67
CA ILE A 203 35.85 50.15 -52.89
C ILE A 203 36.14 50.47 -51.42
N LYS A 204 36.97 51.47 -51.14
CA LYS A 204 37.34 51.83 -49.76
C LYS A 204 36.15 52.36 -48.95
N VAL A 205 35.31 53.19 -49.57
CA VAL A 205 34.07 53.69 -48.93
C VAL A 205 33.08 52.55 -48.71
N ALA A 206 32.97 51.62 -49.66
CA ALA A 206 32.11 50.44 -49.50
C ALA A 206 32.58 49.55 -48.34
N MET A 207 33.89 49.28 -48.22
CA MET A 207 34.45 48.52 -47.09
C MET A 207 34.21 49.22 -45.74
N GLN A 208 34.40 50.54 -45.65
CA GLN A 208 34.09 51.31 -44.43
C GLN A 208 32.59 51.26 -44.06
N LYS A 209 31.71 51.29 -45.07
CA LYS A 209 30.26 51.12 -44.88
C LYS A 209 29.95 49.73 -44.31
N ALA A 210 30.52 48.67 -44.90
CA ALA A 210 30.37 47.30 -44.41
C ALA A 210 30.87 47.16 -42.95
N THR A 211 32.06 47.71 -42.62
CA THR A 211 32.57 47.72 -41.24
C THR A 211 31.61 48.40 -40.26
N SER A 212 30.99 49.52 -40.68
CA SER A 212 30.01 50.22 -39.85
C SER A 212 28.67 49.48 -39.71
N GLN A 213 28.29 48.68 -40.71
CA GLN A 213 27.08 47.86 -40.67
C GLN A 213 27.25 46.71 -39.68
N ILE A 214 28.35 45.96 -39.76
CA ILE A 214 28.65 44.83 -38.88
C ILE A 214 28.83 45.30 -37.42
N SER A 215 29.66 46.33 -37.17
CA SER A 215 29.85 46.88 -35.82
C SER A 215 28.58 47.49 -35.21
N GLY A 216 27.62 47.88 -36.05
CA GLY A 216 26.33 48.43 -35.63
C GLY A 216 25.19 47.41 -35.60
N GLY A 217 25.44 46.12 -35.87
CA GLY A 217 24.43 45.07 -35.93
C GLY A 217 23.35 45.28 -37.00
N ARG A 218 23.67 46.00 -38.08
CA ARG A 218 22.73 46.30 -39.19
C ARG A 218 22.89 45.27 -40.30
N THR A 219 21.83 45.03 -41.05
CA THR A 219 21.87 44.17 -42.25
C THR A 219 22.95 44.67 -43.22
N LEU A 220 23.79 43.74 -43.65
CA LEU A 220 24.88 44.00 -44.58
C LEU A 220 24.32 44.01 -46.01
N ASP A 221 24.55 45.08 -46.77
CA ASP A 221 24.17 45.14 -48.18
C ASP A 221 25.38 44.77 -49.05
N LEU A 222 25.35 43.61 -49.69
CA LEU A 222 26.42 43.15 -50.57
C LEU A 222 26.19 43.68 -52.00
N THR A 223 26.52 44.95 -52.23
CA THR A 223 26.36 45.64 -53.53
C THR A 223 27.69 46.01 -54.15
N SER A 224 27.73 46.14 -55.48
CA SER A 224 28.89 46.68 -56.21
C SER A 224 29.45 47.95 -55.56
N PRO A 225 30.77 48.02 -55.32
CA PRO A 225 31.83 47.16 -55.86
C PRO A 225 32.24 45.94 -54.99
N LEU A 226 31.56 45.65 -53.87
CA LEU A 226 31.95 44.55 -52.94
C LEU A 226 31.54 43.16 -53.41
N ASP A 227 30.59 43.05 -54.33
CA ASP A 227 30.11 41.79 -54.93
C ASP A 227 31.02 41.26 -56.05
N SER A 228 31.85 42.14 -56.64
CA SER A 228 32.69 41.88 -57.80
C SER A 228 34.15 42.25 -57.58
N LEU A 229 34.70 41.91 -56.40
CA LEU A 229 36.12 42.11 -56.12
C LEU A 229 36.97 41.06 -56.84
N ASP A 230 38.09 41.49 -57.41
CA ASP A 230 39.03 40.63 -58.16
C ASP A 230 40.27 40.24 -57.34
N GLY A 231 40.90 39.12 -57.70
CA GLY A 231 42.13 38.61 -57.07
C GLY A 231 41.93 38.18 -55.61
N SER A 232 42.93 38.39 -54.73
CA SER A 232 42.82 38.00 -53.31
C SER A 232 41.75 38.77 -52.52
N MET A 233 41.21 39.86 -53.07
CA MET A 233 40.13 40.62 -52.42
C MET A 233 38.76 39.94 -52.59
N ALA A 234 38.63 38.99 -53.51
CA ALA A 234 37.41 38.20 -53.71
C ALA A 234 37.04 37.38 -52.46
N PHE A 235 38.02 37.02 -51.61
CA PHE A 235 37.77 36.33 -50.33
C PHE A 235 36.89 37.16 -49.39
N ILE A 236 36.98 38.49 -49.45
CA ILE A 236 36.11 39.39 -48.68
C ILE A 236 34.66 39.26 -49.15
N SER A 237 34.43 39.13 -50.45
CA SER A 237 33.09 38.91 -50.99
C SER A 237 32.50 37.58 -50.51
N ILE A 238 33.31 36.52 -50.40
CA ILE A 238 32.88 35.22 -49.86
C ILE A 238 32.58 35.33 -48.36
N LEU A 239 33.50 35.88 -47.56
CA LEU A 239 33.33 36.03 -46.11
C LEU A 239 32.09 36.86 -45.75
N LEU A 240 31.86 37.97 -46.47
CA LEU A 240 30.68 38.81 -46.27
C LEU A 240 29.38 38.13 -46.70
N ALA A 241 29.40 37.31 -47.75
CA ALA A 241 28.24 36.54 -48.18
C ALA A 241 27.88 35.47 -47.15
N LEU A 242 28.87 34.70 -46.67
CA LEU A 242 28.69 33.68 -45.62
C LEU A 242 28.22 34.30 -44.31
N HIS A 243 28.79 35.45 -43.90
CA HIS A 243 28.37 36.18 -42.70
C HIS A 243 26.90 36.65 -42.76
N ALA A 244 26.48 37.15 -43.92
CA ALA A 244 25.13 37.68 -44.12
C ALA A 244 24.10 36.60 -44.51
N GLY A 245 24.52 35.35 -44.71
CA GLY A 245 23.67 34.26 -45.18
C GLY A 245 23.20 34.41 -46.64
N TYR A 246 23.98 35.07 -47.49
CA TYR A 246 23.71 35.21 -48.92
C TYR A 246 24.42 34.14 -49.75
N ASP A 247 23.86 33.83 -50.93
CA ASP A 247 24.52 32.98 -51.91
C ASP A 247 25.86 33.57 -52.35
N VAL A 248 26.93 32.79 -52.23
CA VAL A 248 28.27 33.23 -52.61
C VAL A 248 28.36 33.44 -54.13
N PRO A 249 28.78 34.63 -54.62
CA PRO A 249 28.87 34.91 -56.05
C PRO A 249 29.79 33.94 -56.81
N LYS A 250 29.30 33.35 -57.91
CA LYS A 250 30.07 32.41 -58.75
C LYS A 250 31.38 32.99 -59.30
N ALA A 251 31.40 34.30 -59.56
CA ALA A 251 32.60 35.02 -60.01
C ALA A 251 33.67 35.08 -58.90
N ALA A 252 33.26 35.37 -57.65
CA ALA A 252 34.13 35.41 -56.50
C ALA A 252 34.73 34.02 -56.19
N ARG A 253 33.93 32.93 -56.30
CA ARG A 253 34.44 31.55 -56.13
C ARG A 253 35.56 31.22 -57.13
N LYS A 254 35.36 31.53 -58.42
CA LYS A 254 36.37 31.31 -59.46
C LYS A 254 37.63 32.14 -59.27
N ALA A 255 37.49 33.36 -58.76
CA ALA A 255 38.62 34.25 -58.46
C ALA A 255 39.42 33.74 -57.24
N CYS A 256 38.74 33.32 -56.17
CA CYS A 256 39.35 32.78 -54.95
C CYS A 256 40.08 31.47 -55.22
N GLN A 257 39.49 30.55 -55.96
CA GLN A 257 40.11 29.25 -56.29
C GLN A 257 41.42 29.40 -57.08
N LYS A 258 41.57 30.48 -57.86
CA LYS A 258 42.82 30.81 -58.55
C LYS A 258 43.85 31.49 -57.65
N ALA A 259 43.40 32.16 -56.59
CA ALA A 259 44.26 32.92 -55.68
C ALA A 259 44.82 32.04 -54.56
N ASP A 260 43.99 31.18 -53.97
CA ASP A 260 44.34 30.23 -52.91
C ASP A 260 43.28 29.11 -52.90
N SER A 261 43.64 27.93 -53.40
CA SER A 261 42.72 26.78 -53.51
C SER A 261 42.27 26.28 -52.15
N ASP A 262 43.19 26.24 -51.19
CA ASP A 262 43.01 25.57 -49.91
C ASP A 262 42.04 26.38 -49.03
N LEU A 263 42.18 27.71 -49.04
CA LEU A 263 41.24 28.59 -48.35
C LEU A 263 39.85 28.60 -49.00
N ALA A 264 39.78 28.54 -50.33
CA ALA A 264 38.52 28.49 -51.06
C ALA A 264 37.75 27.19 -50.75
N GLU A 265 38.44 26.05 -50.72
CA GLU A 265 37.85 24.76 -50.34
C GLU A 265 37.42 24.74 -48.87
N ALA A 266 38.21 25.33 -47.96
CA ALA A 266 37.84 25.43 -46.55
C ALA A 266 36.56 26.25 -46.31
N LEU A 267 36.38 27.36 -47.03
CA LEU A 267 35.17 28.19 -46.94
C LEU A 267 33.95 27.53 -47.60
N GLU A 268 34.15 26.76 -48.68
CA GLU A 268 33.08 25.97 -49.29
C GLU A 268 32.62 24.81 -48.39
N ASP A 269 33.56 24.16 -47.71
CA ASP A 269 33.24 23.13 -46.71
C ASP A 269 32.49 23.71 -45.50
N PHE A 270 32.91 24.90 -45.01
CA PHE A 270 32.18 25.61 -43.97
C PHE A 270 30.73 25.93 -44.37
N GLU A 271 30.49 26.41 -45.59
CA GLU A 271 29.14 26.68 -46.13
C GLU A 271 28.26 25.42 -46.10
N ARG A 272 28.81 24.27 -46.49
CA ARG A 272 28.10 22.98 -46.47
C ARG A 272 27.82 22.48 -45.06
N LEU A 273 28.76 22.66 -44.13
CA LEU A 273 28.59 22.30 -42.73
C LEU A 273 27.52 23.16 -42.06
N THR A 274 27.43 24.46 -42.37
CA THR A 274 26.33 25.32 -41.89
C THR A 274 24.96 24.91 -42.43
N ALA A 275 24.90 24.21 -43.56
CA ALA A 275 23.68 23.63 -44.11
C ALA A 275 23.37 22.21 -43.57
N GLY A 276 24.19 21.68 -42.66
CA GLY A 276 24.00 20.37 -42.01
C GLY A 276 24.51 19.16 -42.80
N THR A 277 25.31 19.35 -43.85
CA THR A 277 25.84 18.25 -44.67
C THR A 277 27.32 17.96 -44.35
N VAL A 278 27.62 16.76 -43.86
CA VAL A 278 28.98 16.26 -43.60
C VAL A 278 29.36 15.22 -44.66
N ASN A 279 30.29 15.55 -45.56
CA ASN A 279 30.68 14.66 -46.67
C ASN A 279 31.96 13.85 -46.40
N ASP A 280 32.91 14.39 -45.64
CA ASP A 280 34.20 13.73 -45.38
C ASP A 280 34.62 13.86 -43.90
N TRP A 281 34.01 13.01 -43.08
CA TRP A 281 34.22 12.95 -41.62
C TRP A 281 35.70 12.72 -41.25
N SER A 282 36.41 11.88 -42.01
CA SER A 282 37.81 11.56 -41.77
C SER A 282 38.74 12.76 -41.96
N SER A 283 38.45 13.58 -42.98
CA SER A 283 39.20 14.81 -43.24
C SER A 283 38.98 15.87 -42.14
N LEU A 284 37.77 15.94 -41.56
CA LEU A 284 37.44 16.90 -40.49
C LEU A 284 38.16 16.57 -39.17
N LEU A 285 38.27 15.28 -38.83
CA LEU A 285 39.00 14.81 -37.64
C LEU A 285 40.52 15.08 -37.74
N SER A 286 41.08 15.09 -38.95
CA SER A 286 42.53 15.28 -39.18
C SER A 286 42.97 16.75 -39.32
N LEU A 287 42.05 17.71 -39.17
CA LEU A 287 42.37 19.14 -39.18
C LEU A 287 43.23 19.53 -37.97
N SER A 288 44.53 19.76 -38.20
CA SER A 288 45.51 20.16 -37.16
C SER A 288 45.69 21.67 -37.01
N ARG A 289 45.07 22.47 -37.87
CA ARG A 289 45.25 23.92 -37.94
C ARG A 289 44.38 24.63 -36.90
N GLU A 290 44.97 25.46 -36.04
CA GLU A 290 44.30 26.14 -34.91
C GLU A 290 43.69 27.51 -35.27
N ASP A 291 43.55 27.82 -36.56
CA ASP A 291 42.88 29.05 -37.00
C ASP A 291 41.35 29.00 -36.75
N SER A 292 40.74 30.17 -36.60
CA SER A 292 39.32 30.27 -36.22
C SER A 292 38.36 29.61 -37.22
N LEU A 293 38.68 29.58 -38.52
CA LEU A 293 37.86 28.89 -39.52
C LEU A 293 37.93 27.37 -39.35
N SER A 294 39.13 26.82 -39.12
CA SER A 294 39.34 25.38 -38.89
C SER A 294 38.71 24.89 -37.59
N VAL A 295 38.72 25.70 -36.52
CA VAL A 295 37.99 25.38 -35.27
C VAL A 295 36.48 25.37 -35.52
N ALA A 296 35.96 26.38 -36.21
CA ALA A 296 34.53 26.50 -36.50
C ALA A 296 34.00 25.33 -37.35
N ARG A 297 34.78 24.85 -38.32
CA ARG A 297 34.48 23.64 -39.11
C ARG A 297 34.45 22.38 -38.25
N ARG A 298 35.40 22.21 -37.32
CA ARG A 298 35.42 21.08 -36.37
C ARG A 298 34.20 21.10 -35.45
N THR A 299 33.85 22.27 -34.90
CA THR A 299 32.67 22.41 -34.03
C THR A 299 31.37 22.08 -34.78
N LEU A 300 31.19 22.59 -36.00
CA LEU A 300 30.02 22.26 -36.83
C LEU A 300 29.99 20.78 -37.24
N GLY A 301 31.15 20.18 -37.52
CA GLY A 301 31.29 18.76 -37.80
C GLY A 301 30.79 17.91 -36.63
N TRP A 302 31.20 18.22 -35.40
CA TRP A 302 30.74 17.53 -34.19
C TRP A 302 29.25 17.76 -33.88
N GLN A 303 28.71 18.96 -34.17
CA GLN A 303 27.28 19.24 -34.03
C GLN A 303 26.42 18.33 -34.94
N HIS A 304 26.91 18.03 -36.14
CA HIS A 304 26.21 17.22 -37.15
C HIS A 304 26.89 15.84 -37.36
N ALA A 305 27.49 15.27 -36.32
CA ALA A 305 28.27 14.05 -36.43
C ALA A 305 27.47 12.89 -37.09
N PRO A 306 28.00 12.26 -38.16
CA PRO A 306 27.34 11.13 -38.84
C PRO A 306 27.37 9.87 -37.97
N SER A 307 26.61 8.82 -38.32
CA SER A 307 26.61 7.53 -37.60
C SER A 307 28.01 6.92 -37.46
N ASP A 308 28.90 7.17 -38.43
CA ASP A 308 30.29 6.69 -38.42
C ASP A 308 31.10 7.22 -37.23
N ALA A 309 30.66 8.32 -36.59
CA ALA A 309 31.29 8.87 -35.39
C ALA A 309 31.12 7.98 -34.14
N GLU A 310 30.21 7.02 -34.17
CA GLU A 310 30.10 5.98 -33.12
C GLU A 310 31.37 5.12 -33.03
N ALA A 311 32.14 5.00 -34.12
CA ALA A 311 33.41 4.26 -34.13
C ALA A 311 34.58 5.00 -33.47
N CYS A 312 34.42 6.28 -33.11
CA CYS A 312 35.47 7.08 -32.47
C CYS A 312 35.83 6.57 -31.07
N SER A 313 37.06 6.87 -30.65
CA SER A 313 37.58 6.57 -29.31
C SER A 313 36.95 7.49 -28.24
N SER A 314 37.02 7.07 -26.97
CA SER A 314 36.50 7.82 -25.83
C SER A 314 37.11 9.23 -25.73
N ALA A 315 38.41 9.36 -26.00
CA ALA A 315 39.16 10.61 -25.97
C ALA A 315 38.77 11.56 -27.11
N GLU A 316 38.51 11.03 -28.30
CA GLU A 316 38.06 11.82 -29.45
C GLU A 316 36.65 12.37 -29.21
N LEU A 317 35.75 11.53 -28.68
CA LEU A 317 34.39 11.93 -28.33
C LEU A 317 34.37 12.96 -27.19
N GLU A 318 35.24 12.82 -26.19
CA GLU A 318 35.43 13.80 -25.13
C GLU A 318 35.96 15.14 -25.66
N SER A 319 36.91 15.11 -26.60
CA SER A 319 37.40 16.33 -27.26
C SER A 319 36.30 17.02 -28.07
N GLY A 320 35.43 16.26 -28.74
CA GLY A 320 34.26 16.77 -29.45
C GLY A 320 33.24 17.41 -28.50
N LEU A 321 32.98 16.76 -27.36
CA LEU A 321 32.11 17.31 -26.32
C LEU A 321 32.66 18.61 -25.73
N ALA A 322 33.95 18.67 -25.43
CA ALA A 322 34.61 19.88 -24.93
C ALA A 322 34.52 21.03 -25.94
N LEU A 323 34.63 20.76 -27.24
CA LEU A 323 34.46 21.76 -28.31
C LEU A 323 33.01 22.29 -28.37
N LEU A 324 32.01 21.41 -28.22
CA LEU A 324 30.60 21.83 -28.16
C LEU A 324 30.29 22.61 -26.87
N GLU A 325 30.92 22.25 -25.75
CA GLU A 325 30.85 22.96 -24.47
C GLU A 325 31.41 24.38 -24.53
N GLN A 326 32.64 24.52 -25.03
CA GLN A 326 33.29 25.81 -25.21
C GLN A 326 32.52 26.73 -26.17
N ALA A 327 31.85 26.15 -27.18
CA ALA A 327 31.01 26.89 -28.13
C ALA A 327 29.59 27.19 -27.62
N GLY A 328 29.18 26.65 -26.46
CA GLY A 328 27.83 26.83 -25.92
C GLY A 328 26.72 26.12 -26.71
N ILE A 329 27.06 25.09 -27.50
CA ILE A 329 26.11 24.36 -28.37
C ILE A 329 25.60 23.12 -27.64
N HIS A 330 24.29 23.03 -27.37
CA HIS A 330 23.69 21.89 -26.67
C HIS A 330 23.27 20.74 -27.59
N GLU A 331 22.94 21.02 -28.85
CA GLU A 331 22.53 20.03 -29.83
C GLU A 331 23.66 19.03 -30.13
N GLY A 332 23.36 17.72 -30.10
CA GLY A 332 24.32 16.65 -30.40
C GLY A 332 25.12 16.14 -29.19
N ARG A 333 25.10 16.83 -28.04
CA ARG A 333 25.88 16.43 -26.85
C ARG A 333 25.44 15.10 -26.25
N ASP A 334 24.14 14.87 -26.09
CA ASP A 334 23.65 13.64 -25.45
C ASP A 334 24.03 12.41 -26.27
N ARG A 335 23.85 12.48 -27.60
CA ARG A 335 24.27 11.44 -28.54
C ARG A 335 25.78 11.15 -28.46
N LEU A 336 26.62 12.20 -28.41
CA LEU A 336 28.07 12.05 -28.25
C LEU A 336 28.46 11.46 -26.90
N THR A 337 27.75 11.79 -25.82
CA THR A 337 27.98 11.21 -24.49
C THR A 337 27.60 9.73 -24.42
N TRP A 338 26.54 9.33 -25.13
CA TRP A 338 26.16 7.92 -25.24
C TRP A 338 27.19 7.12 -26.05
N TRP A 339 27.65 7.66 -27.18
CA TRP A 339 28.75 7.04 -27.90
C TRP A 339 30.04 6.99 -27.09
N ARG A 340 30.30 7.99 -26.24
CA ARG A 340 31.46 7.98 -25.32
C ARG A 340 31.34 6.83 -24.32
N LEU A 341 30.16 6.58 -23.76
CA LEU A 341 29.93 5.43 -22.87
C LEU A 341 30.16 4.08 -23.60
N ASN A 342 29.63 3.93 -24.81
CA ASN A 342 29.90 2.75 -25.65
C ASN A 342 31.40 2.61 -25.98
N ALA A 343 32.10 3.72 -26.26
CA ALA A 343 33.53 3.72 -26.54
C ALA A 343 34.36 3.35 -25.31
N LEU A 344 34.05 3.90 -24.12
CA LEU A 344 34.71 3.57 -22.86
C LEU A 344 34.58 2.08 -22.53
N LEU A 345 33.41 1.49 -22.80
CA LEU A 345 33.19 0.05 -22.66
C LEU A 345 34.02 -0.78 -23.66
N ARG A 346 34.08 -0.38 -24.94
CA ARG A 346 34.96 -1.04 -25.94
C ARG A 346 36.43 -0.94 -25.57
N GLU A 347 36.84 0.14 -24.91
CA GLU A 347 38.21 0.39 -24.45
C GLU A 347 38.54 -0.26 -23.10
N GLY A 348 37.57 -0.89 -22.43
CA GLY A 348 37.76 -1.56 -21.15
C GLY A 348 37.90 -0.61 -19.94
N LYS A 349 37.50 0.65 -20.08
CA LYS A 349 37.53 1.67 -19.01
C LYS A 349 36.18 1.75 -18.28
N SER A 350 35.83 0.69 -17.57
CA SER A 350 34.54 0.56 -16.87
C SER A 350 34.31 1.64 -15.80
N ASP A 351 35.35 2.01 -15.04
CA ASP A 351 35.22 2.93 -13.91
C ASP A 351 34.86 4.35 -14.37
N GLU A 352 35.53 4.83 -15.42
CA GLU A 352 35.24 6.13 -16.06
C GLU A 352 33.82 6.14 -16.67
N ALA A 353 33.37 5.01 -17.24
CA ALA A 353 32.02 4.90 -17.77
C ALA A 353 30.94 4.97 -16.68
N VAL A 354 31.21 4.40 -15.49
CA VAL A 354 30.30 4.46 -14.34
C VAL A 354 30.20 5.88 -13.77
N GLU A 355 31.32 6.62 -13.67
CA GLU A 355 31.30 8.02 -13.23
C GLU A 355 30.46 8.90 -14.18
N VAL A 356 30.66 8.74 -15.49
CA VAL A 356 29.90 9.48 -16.52
C VAL A 356 28.41 9.12 -16.47
N LEU A 357 28.06 7.86 -16.16
CA LEU A 357 26.67 7.43 -15.99
C LEU A 357 26.04 8.03 -14.71
N ALA A 358 26.78 8.08 -13.61
CA ALA A 358 26.28 8.55 -12.31
C ALA A 358 25.89 10.04 -12.30
N GLU A 359 26.53 10.86 -13.14
CA GLU A 359 26.22 12.29 -13.29
C GLU A 359 24.96 12.57 -14.11
N ARG A 360 24.36 11.54 -14.73
CA ARG A 360 23.23 11.69 -15.65
C ARG A 360 21.87 11.53 -14.99
N ARG A 361 20.88 12.22 -15.56
CA ARG A 361 19.45 12.00 -15.29
C ARG A 361 18.83 11.23 -16.45
N LEU A 362 17.92 10.32 -16.13
CA LEU A 362 17.12 9.62 -17.11
C LEU A 362 15.88 10.48 -17.43
N ASP A 363 15.74 10.96 -18.66
CA ASP A 363 14.55 11.71 -19.07
C ASP A 363 13.41 10.73 -19.41
N ALA A 364 12.15 11.13 -19.19
CA ALA A 364 10.95 10.30 -19.44
C ALA A 364 10.76 9.86 -20.91
N SER A 365 11.48 10.47 -21.85
CA SER A 365 11.48 10.13 -23.29
C SER A 365 12.70 9.29 -23.72
N SER A 366 13.53 8.85 -22.77
CA SER A 366 14.72 8.04 -23.07
C SER A 366 14.28 6.59 -23.29
N ASP A 367 14.63 6.01 -24.45
CA ASP A 367 14.33 4.60 -24.74
C ASP A 367 15.17 3.70 -23.83
N VAL A 368 14.58 3.26 -22.72
CA VAL A 368 15.22 2.39 -21.71
C VAL A 368 15.76 1.10 -22.35
N SER A 369 15.13 0.62 -23.43
CA SER A 369 15.60 -0.53 -24.21
C SER A 369 17.01 -0.36 -24.80
N GLU A 370 17.44 0.86 -25.15
CA GLU A 370 18.81 1.14 -25.62
C GLU A 370 19.81 1.22 -24.45
N LEU A 371 19.31 1.50 -23.23
CA LEU A 371 20.11 1.70 -22.03
C LEU A 371 20.35 0.42 -21.22
N LEU A 372 19.44 -0.56 -21.29
CA LEU A 372 19.60 -1.82 -20.55
C LEU A 372 20.87 -2.61 -20.93
N PRO A 373 21.23 -2.77 -22.23
CA PRO A 373 22.45 -3.48 -22.61
C PRO A 373 23.72 -2.83 -22.02
N LEU A 374 23.73 -1.51 -21.92
CA LEU A 374 24.81 -0.73 -21.30
C LEU A 374 24.92 -1.04 -19.80
N VAL A 375 23.82 -0.97 -19.06
CA VAL A 375 23.80 -1.26 -17.61
C VAL A 375 24.21 -2.72 -17.34
N VAL A 376 23.74 -3.66 -18.17
CA VAL A 376 24.13 -5.07 -18.11
C VAL A 376 25.63 -5.24 -18.36
N SER A 377 26.18 -4.56 -19.38
CA SER A 377 27.60 -4.67 -19.74
C SER A 377 28.55 -4.06 -18.69
N LEU A 378 28.11 -3.02 -17.98
CA LEU A 378 28.87 -2.39 -16.89
C LEU A 378 28.94 -3.31 -15.66
N ASN A 379 27.89 -4.12 -15.43
CA ASN A 379 27.77 -5.07 -14.30
C ASN A 379 28.28 -4.49 -12.96
N SER A 380 27.94 -3.24 -12.66
CA SER A 380 28.42 -2.52 -11.48
C SER A 380 27.27 -2.20 -10.52
N GLU A 381 27.56 -2.23 -9.21
CA GLU A 381 26.56 -1.90 -8.17
C GLU A 381 26.08 -0.45 -8.31
N GLN A 382 26.97 0.48 -8.69
CA GLN A 382 26.64 1.88 -8.92
C GLN A 382 25.71 2.09 -10.13
N ALA A 383 25.85 1.31 -11.20
CA ALA A 383 24.92 1.36 -12.33
C ALA A 383 23.53 0.82 -11.95
N ASN A 384 23.47 -0.23 -11.12
CA ASN A 384 22.21 -0.74 -10.57
C ASN A 384 21.55 0.29 -9.63
N GLU A 385 22.31 0.93 -8.74
CA GLU A 385 21.80 2.00 -7.88
C GLU A 385 21.30 3.21 -8.67
N TRP A 386 21.99 3.58 -9.74
CA TRP A 386 21.58 4.66 -10.62
C TRP A 386 20.20 4.37 -11.23
N LEU A 387 20.01 3.19 -11.84
CA LEU A 387 18.72 2.81 -12.42
C LEU A 387 17.62 2.69 -11.35
N MET A 388 17.95 2.15 -10.17
CA MET A 388 17.02 2.05 -9.03
C MET A 388 16.43 3.41 -8.62
N ARG A 389 17.17 4.52 -8.73
CA ARG A 389 16.69 5.87 -8.39
C ARG A 389 15.56 6.36 -9.30
N PHE A 390 15.51 5.88 -10.54
CA PHE A 390 14.53 6.32 -11.54
C PHE A 390 13.38 5.32 -11.73
N MET A 391 13.41 4.14 -11.07
CA MET A 391 12.38 3.09 -11.22
C MET A 391 10.95 3.55 -10.91
N ASP A 392 10.76 4.56 -10.07
CA ASP A 392 9.43 5.09 -9.75
C ASP A 392 8.89 6.03 -10.85
N GLU A 393 9.78 6.60 -11.70
CA GLU A 393 9.46 7.55 -12.77
C GLU A 393 9.34 6.89 -14.17
N LEU A 394 9.75 5.62 -14.30
CA LEU A 394 9.65 4.85 -15.54
C LEU A 394 8.20 4.57 -15.96
N ASP A 395 7.97 4.48 -17.27
CA ASP A 395 6.69 4.09 -17.84
C ASP A 395 6.52 2.55 -17.92
N GLU A 396 5.30 2.09 -18.21
CA GLU A 396 4.97 0.66 -18.24
C GLU A 396 5.82 -0.14 -19.23
N HIS A 397 6.19 0.44 -20.38
CA HIS A 397 7.00 -0.23 -21.39
C HIS A 397 8.45 -0.38 -20.93
N ALA A 398 9.04 0.65 -20.33
CA ALA A 398 10.37 0.54 -19.72
C ALA A 398 10.39 -0.51 -18.60
N LEU A 399 9.38 -0.52 -17.73
CA LEU A 399 9.27 -1.51 -16.65
C LEU A 399 9.15 -2.95 -17.20
N TYR A 400 8.41 -3.14 -18.30
CA TYR A 400 8.32 -4.42 -18.99
C TYR A 400 9.70 -4.90 -19.45
N HIS A 401 10.50 -4.04 -20.08
CA HIS A 401 11.84 -4.39 -20.54
C HIS A 401 12.79 -4.71 -19.36
N VAL A 402 12.75 -3.92 -18.29
CA VAL A 402 13.55 -4.18 -17.08
C VAL A 402 13.21 -5.54 -16.47
N LEU A 403 11.94 -5.92 -16.43
CA LEU A 403 11.52 -7.20 -15.85
C LEU A 403 12.02 -8.42 -16.66
N HIS A 404 12.01 -8.33 -17.99
CA HIS A 404 12.34 -9.44 -18.88
C HIS A 404 13.84 -9.59 -19.17
N GLU A 405 14.65 -8.58 -18.86
CA GLU A 405 16.11 -8.64 -19.03
C GLU A 405 16.75 -9.47 -17.91
N THR A 406 17.05 -10.74 -18.19
CA THR A 406 17.55 -11.70 -17.18
C THR A 406 18.97 -11.41 -16.72
N ALA A 407 19.73 -10.62 -17.48
CA ALA A 407 21.09 -10.22 -17.12
C ALA A 407 21.14 -9.05 -16.13
N LEU A 408 20.01 -8.37 -15.87
CA LEU A 408 19.91 -7.35 -14.83
C LEU A 408 19.88 -7.96 -13.43
N SER A 409 20.28 -7.15 -12.44
CA SER A 409 20.24 -7.55 -11.04
C SER A 409 18.81 -7.84 -10.56
N ALA A 410 18.66 -8.86 -9.72
CA ALA A 410 17.36 -9.26 -9.16
C ALA A 410 16.59 -8.10 -8.45
N PRO A 411 17.22 -7.19 -7.69
CA PRO A 411 16.52 -6.08 -7.05
C PRO A 411 15.78 -5.15 -8.02
N LEU A 412 16.39 -4.84 -9.17
CA LEU A 412 15.77 -4.02 -10.22
C LEU A 412 14.55 -4.71 -10.82
N ARG A 413 14.70 -6.00 -11.17
CA ARG A 413 13.63 -6.81 -11.75
C ARG A 413 12.45 -6.96 -10.78
N ARG A 414 12.72 -7.16 -9.48
CA ARG A 414 11.69 -7.20 -8.42
C ARG A 414 10.97 -5.87 -8.30
N LYS A 415 11.69 -4.74 -8.27
CA LYS A 415 11.08 -3.40 -8.22
C LYS A 415 10.21 -3.13 -9.45
N ALA A 416 10.61 -3.61 -10.62
CA ALA A 416 9.80 -3.54 -11.84
C ALA A 416 8.51 -4.37 -11.72
N ALA A 417 8.60 -5.63 -11.29
CA ALA A 417 7.44 -6.50 -11.05
C ALA A 417 6.46 -5.89 -10.04
N GLN A 418 7.00 -5.30 -8.98
CA GLN A 418 6.26 -4.59 -7.95
C GLN A 418 5.46 -3.42 -8.56
N ARG A 419 6.10 -2.53 -9.33
CA ARG A 419 5.42 -1.36 -9.95
C ARG A 419 4.35 -1.78 -10.96
N LEU A 420 4.66 -2.73 -11.85
CA LEU A 420 3.70 -3.26 -12.82
C LEU A 420 2.46 -3.87 -12.14
N CYS A 421 2.66 -4.54 -11.00
CA CYS A 421 1.59 -5.11 -10.18
C CYS A 421 0.72 -4.05 -9.49
N ASP A 422 1.30 -2.92 -9.06
CA ASP A 422 0.55 -1.83 -8.44
C ASP A 422 -0.26 -1.02 -9.46
N GLU A 423 0.26 -0.84 -10.69
CA GLU A 423 -0.39 -0.06 -11.75
C GLU A 423 -1.47 -0.85 -12.49
N GLN A 424 -1.25 -2.17 -12.70
CA GLN A 424 -2.15 -3.06 -13.46
C GLN A 424 -2.57 -2.49 -14.82
N GLY A 425 -1.61 -1.86 -15.51
CA GLY A 425 -1.81 -1.23 -16.81
C GLY A 425 -1.82 -2.21 -17.99
N ALA A 426 -1.58 -1.69 -19.20
CA ALA A 426 -1.68 -2.48 -20.44
C ALA A 426 -0.62 -3.60 -20.51
N MET A 427 0.58 -3.35 -19.98
CA MET A 427 1.68 -4.33 -20.00
C MET A 427 1.59 -5.38 -18.89
N TRP A 428 0.61 -5.29 -17.98
CA TRP A 428 0.46 -6.22 -16.85
C TRP A 428 0.18 -7.65 -17.32
N ASP A 429 -0.74 -7.84 -18.27
CA ASP A 429 -1.16 -9.17 -18.71
C ASP A 429 -0.02 -9.97 -19.36
N GLU A 430 0.83 -9.29 -20.12
CA GLU A 430 2.01 -9.89 -20.77
C GLU A 430 3.14 -10.19 -19.77
N SER A 431 3.29 -9.36 -18.74
CA SER A 431 4.32 -9.51 -17.70
C SER A 431 3.88 -10.36 -16.51
N ARG A 432 2.59 -10.72 -16.42
CA ARG A 432 1.94 -11.30 -15.24
C ARG A 432 2.65 -12.54 -14.71
N SER A 433 3.00 -13.49 -15.59
CA SER A 433 3.63 -14.76 -15.18
C SER A 433 5.01 -14.53 -14.55
N VAL A 434 5.87 -13.73 -15.19
CA VAL A 434 7.21 -13.40 -14.69
C VAL A 434 7.12 -12.56 -13.43
N ALA A 435 6.20 -11.59 -13.38
CA ALA A 435 5.98 -10.75 -12.20
C ALA A 435 5.52 -11.58 -11.00
N LEU A 436 4.59 -12.52 -11.18
CA LEU A 436 4.13 -13.43 -10.11
C LEU A 436 5.29 -14.27 -9.54
N THR A 437 6.14 -14.82 -10.41
CA THR A 437 7.33 -15.58 -10.02
C THR A 437 8.30 -14.72 -9.19
N MET A 438 8.59 -13.49 -9.64
CA MET A 438 9.47 -12.56 -8.91
C MET A 438 8.87 -12.12 -7.56
N LEU A 439 7.57 -11.88 -7.50
CA LEU A 439 6.87 -11.54 -6.24
C LEU A 439 6.86 -12.71 -5.26
N LEU A 440 6.79 -13.95 -5.75
CA LEU A 440 6.89 -15.15 -4.94
C LEU A 440 8.30 -15.33 -4.36
N GLU A 441 9.35 -15.14 -5.17
CA GLU A 441 10.75 -15.18 -4.73
C GLU A 441 11.05 -14.15 -3.63
N ASP A 442 10.50 -12.94 -3.74
CA ASP A 442 10.64 -11.87 -2.75
C ASP A 442 9.69 -12.04 -1.55
N LEU A 443 8.78 -13.03 -1.61
CA LEU A 443 7.74 -13.29 -0.61
C LEU A 443 6.84 -12.07 -0.34
N ASP A 444 6.51 -11.28 -1.37
CA ASP A 444 5.59 -10.13 -1.26
C ASP A 444 4.12 -10.60 -1.26
N VAL A 445 3.73 -11.24 -0.16
CA VAL A 445 2.40 -11.83 0.01
C VAL A 445 1.30 -10.77 -0.06
N ASN A 446 1.57 -9.51 0.28
CA ASN A 446 0.58 -8.43 0.22
C ASN A 446 0.18 -8.08 -1.21
N ARG A 447 1.16 -7.99 -2.13
CA ARG A 447 0.88 -7.78 -3.56
C ARG A 447 0.27 -9.02 -4.19
N LEU A 448 0.79 -10.21 -3.87
CA LEU A 448 0.21 -11.47 -4.34
C LEU A 448 -1.26 -11.57 -3.94
N ALA A 449 -1.60 -11.32 -2.68
CA ALA A 449 -2.99 -11.32 -2.23
C ALA A 449 -3.89 -10.31 -2.96
N ARG A 450 -3.37 -9.12 -3.31
CA ARG A 450 -4.10 -8.15 -4.14
C ARG A 450 -4.37 -8.67 -5.55
N VAL A 451 -3.38 -9.32 -6.16
CA VAL A 451 -3.52 -9.90 -7.51
C VAL A 451 -4.54 -11.04 -7.49
N PHE A 452 -4.42 -12.00 -6.56
CA PHE A 452 -5.37 -13.10 -6.43
C PHE A 452 -6.80 -12.63 -6.07
N ALA A 453 -6.95 -11.50 -5.37
CA ALA A 453 -8.25 -10.90 -5.11
C ALA A 453 -8.88 -10.23 -6.35
N SER A 454 -8.06 -9.81 -7.32
CA SER A 454 -8.55 -9.17 -8.55
C SER A 454 -9.01 -10.15 -9.62
N ASP A 455 -8.45 -11.36 -9.66
CA ASP A 455 -8.74 -12.38 -10.68
C ASP A 455 -8.84 -13.78 -10.05
N ASN A 456 -10.09 -14.24 -9.87
CA ASN A 456 -10.40 -15.55 -9.30
C ASN A 456 -9.89 -16.73 -10.15
N MET A 457 -9.63 -16.53 -11.46
CA MET A 457 -9.12 -17.60 -12.32
C MET A 457 -7.66 -17.93 -12.01
N LEU A 458 -6.91 -16.99 -11.43
CA LEU A 458 -5.51 -17.22 -11.07
C LEU A 458 -5.34 -18.30 -10.01
N SER A 459 -6.30 -18.45 -9.09
CA SER A 459 -6.28 -19.52 -8.10
C SER A 459 -6.39 -20.91 -8.73
N LEU A 460 -6.99 -21.02 -9.93
CA LEU A 460 -7.07 -22.27 -10.68
C LEU A 460 -5.84 -22.49 -11.56
N SER A 461 -5.25 -21.43 -12.13
CA SER A 461 -4.06 -21.56 -12.99
C SER A 461 -2.74 -21.67 -12.21
N HIS A 462 -2.66 -21.06 -11.04
CA HIS A 462 -1.48 -21.08 -10.15
C HIS A 462 -1.85 -21.58 -8.73
N PRO A 463 -2.28 -22.84 -8.60
CA PRO A 463 -2.82 -23.36 -7.34
C PRO A 463 -1.79 -23.36 -6.20
N TYR A 464 -0.52 -23.67 -6.45
CA TYR A 464 0.54 -23.63 -5.41
C TYR A 464 0.77 -22.22 -4.86
N MET A 465 0.78 -21.20 -5.74
CA MET A 465 0.94 -19.80 -5.33
C MET A 465 -0.28 -19.33 -4.52
N SER A 466 -1.48 -19.67 -4.98
CA SER A 466 -2.74 -19.36 -4.29
C SER A 466 -2.80 -20.01 -2.91
N LEU A 467 -2.35 -21.26 -2.80
CA LEU A 467 -2.27 -22.00 -1.54
C LEU A 467 -1.27 -21.33 -0.59
N LEU A 468 -0.09 -20.95 -1.09
CA LEU A 468 0.93 -20.26 -0.31
C LEU A 468 0.44 -18.89 0.19
N VAL A 469 -0.27 -18.12 -0.63
CA VAL A 469 -0.92 -16.87 -0.20
C VAL A 469 -1.91 -17.13 0.94
N SER A 470 -2.73 -18.18 0.83
CA SER A 470 -3.71 -18.53 1.87
C SER A 470 -3.08 -18.89 3.22
N HIS A 471 -1.88 -19.48 3.21
CA HIS A 471 -1.16 -19.88 4.42
C HIS A 471 -0.29 -18.78 5.01
N LEU A 472 0.35 -17.97 4.16
CA LEU A 472 1.38 -17.04 4.58
C LEU A 472 0.89 -15.61 4.77
N ALA A 473 -0.31 -15.28 4.26
CA ALA A 473 -0.90 -13.95 4.40
C ALA A 473 -0.86 -13.47 5.85
N PRO A 474 -0.24 -12.32 6.14
CA PRO A 474 -0.07 -11.86 7.51
C PRO A 474 -1.41 -11.37 8.08
N ALA A 475 -1.57 -11.46 9.39
CA ALA A 475 -2.80 -11.05 10.07
C ALA A 475 -3.08 -9.55 9.98
N ASN A 476 -2.08 -8.72 9.67
CA ASN A 476 -2.25 -7.27 9.48
C ASN A 476 -2.68 -6.88 8.05
N ILE A 477 -2.99 -7.85 7.18
CA ILE A 477 -3.43 -7.58 5.83
C ILE A 477 -4.77 -6.83 5.81
N ASP A 478 -4.95 -6.02 4.76
CA ASP A 478 -6.16 -5.21 4.57
C ASP A 478 -7.42 -6.08 4.64
N ALA A 479 -8.43 -5.59 5.37
CA ALA A 479 -9.69 -6.28 5.59
C ALA A 479 -10.43 -6.58 4.28
N SER A 480 -10.27 -5.73 3.26
CA SER A 480 -10.88 -5.89 1.93
C SER A 480 -10.43 -7.17 1.19
N LEU A 481 -9.20 -7.63 1.44
CA LEU A 481 -8.60 -8.78 0.76
C LEU A 481 -8.95 -10.12 1.42
N ARG A 482 -9.34 -10.10 2.71
CA ARG A 482 -9.52 -11.33 3.50
C ARG A 482 -10.54 -12.31 2.93
N PRO A 483 -11.73 -11.91 2.45
CA PRO A 483 -12.68 -12.85 1.86
C PRO A 483 -12.07 -13.63 0.68
N HIS A 484 -11.30 -12.95 -0.16
CA HIS A 484 -10.61 -13.57 -1.29
C HIS A 484 -9.50 -14.52 -0.83
N ILE A 485 -8.70 -14.13 0.18
CA ILE A 485 -7.64 -14.99 0.75
C ILE A 485 -8.24 -16.28 1.34
N TYR A 486 -9.39 -16.20 2.02
CA TYR A 486 -10.09 -17.38 2.52
C TYR A 486 -10.59 -18.29 1.38
N ALA A 487 -11.01 -17.72 0.25
CA ALA A 487 -11.43 -18.46 -0.93
C ALA A 487 -10.26 -19.09 -1.71
N CYS A 488 -9.06 -18.46 -1.70
CA CYS A 488 -7.87 -18.90 -2.42
C CYS A 488 -7.52 -20.36 -2.15
N ARG A 489 -7.64 -20.82 -0.89
CA ARG A 489 -7.39 -22.22 -0.52
C ARG A 489 -8.36 -23.16 -1.24
N THR A 490 -9.67 -22.94 -1.08
CA THR A 490 -10.69 -23.82 -1.66
C THR A 490 -10.59 -23.88 -3.18
N GLN A 491 -10.31 -22.76 -3.83
CA GLN A 491 -10.11 -22.70 -5.28
C GLN A 491 -8.81 -23.40 -5.72
N ALA A 492 -7.69 -23.19 -5.02
CA ALA A 492 -6.42 -23.86 -5.32
C ALA A 492 -6.56 -25.38 -5.27
N MET A 493 -7.25 -25.90 -4.26
CA MET A 493 -7.43 -27.33 -4.04
C MET A 493 -8.23 -28.03 -5.16
N GLN A 494 -9.05 -27.30 -5.91
CA GLN A 494 -9.78 -27.84 -7.07
C GLN A 494 -8.86 -28.14 -8.25
N ALA A 495 -7.74 -27.43 -8.39
CA ALA A 495 -6.86 -27.48 -9.54
C ALA A 495 -5.43 -27.97 -9.23
N ILE A 496 -5.07 -28.16 -7.96
CA ILE A 496 -3.72 -28.56 -7.55
C ILE A 496 -3.32 -29.96 -8.06
N HIS A 497 -4.29 -30.86 -8.27
CA HIS A 497 -4.04 -32.20 -8.80
C HIS A 497 -3.68 -32.12 -10.30
N GLY A 498 -2.43 -32.41 -10.62
CA GLY A 498 -1.91 -32.34 -12.00
C GLY A 498 -1.33 -30.98 -12.39
N ALA A 499 -1.29 -30.01 -11.47
CA ALA A 499 -0.58 -28.75 -11.68
C ALA A 499 0.94 -28.94 -11.53
N GLU A 500 1.71 -28.26 -12.36
CA GLU A 500 3.17 -28.21 -12.26
C GLU A 500 3.59 -27.36 -11.05
N VAL A 501 4.59 -27.84 -10.32
CA VAL A 501 5.18 -27.10 -9.20
C VAL A 501 6.03 -25.97 -9.76
N PRO A 502 5.83 -24.71 -9.35
CA PRO A 502 6.69 -23.60 -9.78
C PRO A 502 8.16 -23.84 -9.43
N ASP A 503 9.08 -23.55 -10.36
CA ASP A 503 10.53 -23.75 -10.19
C ASP A 503 11.12 -23.05 -8.95
N VAL A 504 10.46 -21.97 -8.50
CA VAL A 504 10.83 -21.19 -7.30
C VAL A 504 10.59 -21.98 -6.00
N LEU A 505 9.66 -22.93 -6.00
CA LEU A 505 9.40 -23.78 -4.84
C LEU A 505 10.38 -24.94 -4.84
N SER A 506 11.31 -24.91 -3.89
CA SER A 506 12.17 -26.06 -3.62
C SER A 506 11.34 -27.29 -3.21
N PRO A 507 11.88 -28.50 -3.34
CA PRO A 507 11.19 -29.71 -2.86
C PRO A 507 10.85 -29.68 -1.37
N MET A 508 11.67 -29.01 -0.55
CA MET A 508 11.38 -28.76 0.86
C MET A 508 10.19 -27.81 1.04
N ALA A 509 10.14 -26.70 0.29
CA ALA A 509 9.02 -25.76 0.34
C ALA A 509 7.70 -26.44 -0.10
N GLU A 510 7.75 -27.26 -1.16
CA GLU A 510 6.63 -28.09 -1.59
C GLU A 510 6.19 -29.04 -0.47
N HIS A 511 7.12 -29.79 0.13
CA HIS A 511 6.83 -30.71 1.23
C HIS A 511 6.16 -30.01 2.41
N LEU A 512 6.70 -28.88 2.87
CA LEU A 512 6.15 -28.12 4.00
C LEU A 512 4.76 -27.55 3.68
N LEU A 513 4.55 -27.04 2.47
CA LEU A 513 3.26 -26.51 2.04
C LEU A 513 2.18 -27.61 2.00
N LEU A 514 2.50 -28.77 1.42
CA LEU A 514 1.60 -29.92 1.38
C LEU A 514 1.36 -30.50 2.78
N LEU A 515 2.37 -30.49 3.66
CA LEU A 515 2.24 -30.91 5.04
C LEU A 515 1.24 -30.04 5.81
N MET A 516 1.24 -28.72 5.59
CA MET A 516 0.23 -27.81 6.17
C MET A 516 -1.21 -28.06 5.67
N GLU A 517 -1.37 -28.72 4.52
CA GLU A 517 -2.65 -29.23 4.02
C GLU A 517 -2.96 -30.67 4.48
N GLY A 518 -2.05 -31.28 5.25
CA GLY A 518 -2.23 -32.58 5.87
C GLY A 518 -1.81 -33.75 5.01
N ILE A 519 -0.97 -33.50 4.00
CA ILE A 519 -0.42 -34.55 3.15
C ILE A 519 1.02 -34.79 3.54
N TYR A 520 1.34 -36.03 3.91
CA TYR A 520 2.71 -36.43 4.11
C TYR A 520 3.32 -36.96 2.80
N LYS A 521 4.33 -36.26 2.28
CA LYS A 521 5.13 -36.70 1.12
C LYS A 521 6.52 -37.09 1.61
N GLU A 522 6.85 -38.38 1.62
CA GLU A 522 8.19 -38.86 2.00
C GLU A 522 9.21 -38.36 0.97
N THR A 523 9.95 -37.30 1.32
CA THR A 523 10.93 -36.63 0.45
C THR A 523 12.33 -36.85 1.01
N PRO A 524 13.23 -37.55 0.30
CA PRO A 524 14.58 -37.83 0.80
C PRO A 524 15.41 -36.55 1.03
N GLU A 525 15.10 -35.48 0.29
CA GLU A 525 15.78 -34.18 0.33
C GLU A 525 15.58 -33.43 1.65
N VAL A 526 14.51 -33.71 2.41
CA VAL A 526 14.27 -33.11 3.73
C VAL A 526 15.40 -33.48 4.71
N ALA A 527 15.96 -34.68 4.57
CA ALA A 527 17.10 -35.12 5.37
C ALA A 527 18.44 -34.54 4.91
N GLU A 528 18.52 -34.00 3.68
CA GLU A 528 19.73 -33.41 3.12
C GLU A 528 19.85 -31.92 3.51
N VAL A 529 18.72 -31.19 3.55
CA VAL A 529 18.68 -29.77 3.95
C VAL A 529 18.78 -29.60 5.48
N LEU A 530 18.14 -30.49 6.25
CA LEU A 530 18.14 -30.41 7.71
C LEU A 530 19.41 -31.06 8.30
N ASN A 531 20.21 -30.29 9.04
CA ASN A 531 21.34 -30.85 9.79
C ASN A 531 20.88 -31.85 10.88
N ALA A 532 21.79 -32.67 11.42
CA ALA A 532 21.45 -33.72 12.39
C ALA A 532 20.72 -33.21 13.65
N LYS A 533 20.99 -31.96 14.08
CA LYS A 533 20.32 -31.31 15.21
C LYS A 533 18.88 -30.93 14.85
N ALA A 534 18.69 -30.32 13.67
CA ALA A 534 17.38 -29.94 13.13
C ALA A 534 16.51 -31.17 12.81
N LEU A 535 17.07 -32.24 12.23
CA LEU A 535 16.35 -33.50 12.02
C LEU A 535 15.84 -34.12 13.33
N LYS A 536 16.66 -34.08 14.38
CA LYS A 536 16.25 -34.58 15.71
C LYS A 536 15.14 -33.73 16.32
N ALA A 537 15.13 -32.42 16.05
CA ALA A 537 14.06 -31.52 16.48
C ALA A 537 12.78 -31.66 15.61
N PHE A 538 12.93 -31.96 14.32
CA PHE A 538 11.84 -32.15 13.37
C PHE A 538 11.15 -33.50 13.53
N SER A 539 11.85 -34.59 13.89
CA SER A 539 11.24 -35.93 13.99
C SER A 539 10.00 -36.00 14.91
N PRO A 540 9.99 -35.41 16.12
CA PRO A 540 8.77 -35.32 16.93
C PRO A 540 7.68 -34.45 16.29
N ILE A 541 8.07 -33.39 15.58
CA ILE A 541 7.14 -32.51 14.87
C ILE A 541 6.48 -33.26 13.71
N GLY A 542 7.25 -33.91 12.84
CA GLY A 542 6.73 -34.74 11.77
C GLY A 542 5.83 -35.87 12.27
N ARG A 543 6.14 -36.49 13.43
CA ARG A 543 5.27 -37.50 14.05
C ARG A 543 3.97 -36.92 14.62
N ALA A 544 4.02 -35.77 15.27
CA ALA A 544 2.81 -35.11 15.77
C ALA A 544 1.93 -34.63 14.60
N LEU A 545 2.56 -34.05 13.58
CA LEU A 545 1.92 -33.73 12.31
C LEU A 545 1.47 -34.96 11.53
N ALA A 546 1.75 -36.19 11.94
CA ALA A 546 1.17 -37.41 11.36
C ALA A 546 0.17 -38.10 12.31
N GLY A 547 -0.07 -37.51 13.48
CA GLY A 547 -0.84 -38.10 14.57
C GLY A 547 -1.78 -37.08 15.21
N ASP A 548 -1.60 -36.81 16.50
CA ASP A 548 -2.47 -35.97 17.33
C ASP A 548 -2.13 -34.47 17.29
N GLY A 549 -1.34 -34.02 16.30
CA GLY A 549 -1.03 -32.62 15.99
C GLY A 549 -0.40 -31.79 17.10
N VAL A 550 -0.01 -32.41 18.21
CA VAL A 550 0.42 -31.72 19.42
C VAL A 550 1.88 -31.98 19.69
N VAL A 551 2.64 -30.88 19.79
CA VAL A 551 4.08 -30.91 20.07
C VAL A 551 4.37 -30.19 21.37
N SER A 552 5.33 -30.72 22.15
CA SER A 552 5.75 -30.08 23.39
C SER A 552 6.40 -28.71 23.14
N ALA A 553 6.22 -27.78 24.08
CA ALA A 553 6.83 -26.43 24.05
C ALA A 553 8.33 -26.45 23.74
N THR A 554 9.02 -27.39 24.37
CA THR A 554 10.46 -27.56 24.27
C THR A 554 10.88 -28.02 22.88
N GLN A 555 10.12 -28.93 22.25
CA GLN A 555 10.42 -29.38 20.89
C GLN A 555 10.19 -28.27 19.86
N VAL A 556 9.10 -27.48 19.96
CA VAL A 556 8.86 -26.32 19.09
C VAL A 556 10.00 -25.30 19.23
N ARG A 557 10.40 -24.95 20.46
CA ARG A 557 11.51 -24.01 20.71
C ARG A 557 12.85 -24.53 20.19
N ASN A 558 13.13 -25.83 20.38
CA ASN A 558 14.35 -26.45 19.87
C ASN A 558 14.40 -26.45 18.34
N MET A 559 13.26 -26.63 17.68
CA MET A 559 13.18 -26.52 16.22
C MET A 559 13.44 -25.08 15.78
N GLY A 560 12.74 -24.09 16.36
CA GLY A 560 12.96 -22.67 16.05
C GLY A 560 14.42 -22.25 16.19
N ALA A 561 15.08 -22.62 17.29
CA ALA A 561 16.51 -22.34 17.50
C ALA A 561 17.47 -23.11 16.57
N SER A 562 16.99 -24.17 15.91
CA SER A 562 17.79 -24.92 14.93
C SER A 562 17.61 -24.36 13.51
N LEU A 563 16.56 -23.59 13.24
CA LEU A 563 16.31 -22.97 11.93
C LEU A 563 17.30 -21.86 11.60
N ASP A 564 17.84 -21.17 12.61
CA ASP A 564 18.82 -20.09 12.42
C ASP A 564 20.20 -20.59 11.95
N ASP A 565 20.49 -21.87 12.20
CA ASP A 565 21.74 -22.54 11.81
C ASP A 565 21.68 -23.16 10.40
N LEU A 566 20.57 -22.99 9.66
CA LEU A 566 20.31 -23.63 8.36
C LEU A 566 20.32 -22.61 7.22
N ASP A 567 20.82 -23.04 6.05
CA ASP A 567 20.76 -22.27 4.81
C ASP A 567 19.39 -22.47 4.15
N LEU A 568 18.39 -21.69 4.60
CA LEU A 568 17.00 -21.76 4.14
C LEU A 568 16.67 -20.57 3.24
N SER A 569 15.94 -20.83 2.16
CA SER A 569 15.31 -19.77 1.38
C SER A 569 14.26 -19.00 2.21
N LEU A 570 13.90 -17.78 1.76
CA LEU A 570 12.87 -16.97 2.41
C LEU A 570 11.52 -17.71 2.52
N ILE A 571 11.16 -18.48 1.49
CA ILE A 571 9.92 -19.26 1.44
C ILE A 571 9.97 -20.40 2.47
N GLU A 572 11.04 -21.20 2.47
CA GLU A 572 11.18 -22.32 3.42
C GLU A 572 11.18 -21.83 4.87
N ARG A 573 11.93 -20.76 5.16
CA ARG A 573 11.97 -20.19 6.51
C ARG A 573 10.58 -19.76 6.96
N ARG A 574 9.85 -19.05 6.10
CA ARG A 574 8.49 -18.60 6.41
C ARG A 574 7.51 -19.75 6.61
N LEU A 575 7.58 -20.80 5.79
CA LEU A 575 6.75 -22.00 5.94
C LEU A 575 7.02 -22.71 7.27
N PHE A 576 8.29 -22.83 7.68
CA PHE A 576 8.64 -23.37 9.00
C PHE A 576 8.07 -22.50 10.13
N ASP A 577 8.22 -21.18 10.07
CA ASP A 577 7.71 -20.27 11.10
C ASP A 577 6.18 -20.41 11.26
N VAL A 578 5.44 -20.42 10.14
CA VAL A 578 3.97 -20.61 10.15
C VAL A 578 3.58 -21.99 10.69
N MET A 579 4.33 -23.04 10.36
CA MET A 579 4.10 -24.39 10.89
C MET A 579 4.34 -24.44 12.42
N LEU A 580 5.40 -23.80 12.93
CA LEU A 580 5.66 -23.73 14.37
C LEU A 580 4.58 -22.93 15.12
N LEU A 581 4.10 -21.83 14.54
CA LEU A 581 2.98 -21.05 15.07
C LEU A 581 1.69 -21.89 15.12
N THR A 582 1.41 -22.63 14.04
CA THR A 582 0.29 -23.56 13.92
C THR A 582 0.33 -24.64 15.01
N LEU A 583 1.46 -25.31 15.19
CA LEU A 583 1.64 -26.33 16.23
C LEU A 583 1.50 -25.76 17.65
N THR A 584 1.98 -24.54 17.85
CA THR A 584 1.83 -23.84 19.14
C THR A 584 0.35 -23.56 19.42
N MET A 585 -0.39 -23.09 18.42
CA MET A 585 -1.84 -22.88 18.50
C MET A 585 -2.57 -24.19 18.79
N ASN A 586 -2.28 -25.28 18.07
CA ASN A 586 -2.90 -26.59 18.28
C ASN A 586 -2.71 -27.11 19.71
N ARG A 587 -1.50 -26.97 20.26
CA ARG A 587 -1.21 -27.33 21.64
C ARG A 587 -2.08 -26.54 22.63
N HIS A 588 -2.24 -25.22 22.41
CA HIS A 588 -3.10 -24.41 23.26
C HIS A 588 -4.57 -24.78 23.10
N LEU A 589 -5.06 -24.94 21.87
CA LEU A 589 -6.40 -25.43 21.57
C LEU A 589 -6.70 -26.72 22.35
N GLN A 590 -5.83 -27.72 22.24
CA GLN A 590 -5.97 -28.98 22.97
C GLN A 590 -5.98 -28.74 24.48
N ALA A 591 -5.02 -27.98 25.02
CA ALA A 591 -4.89 -27.73 26.46
C ALA A 591 -6.14 -27.08 27.06
N PHE A 592 -6.71 -26.08 26.39
CA PHE A 592 -7.96 -25.44 26.81
C PHE A 592 -9.15 -26.39 26.66
N ASN A 593 -9.22 -27.12 25.54
CA ASN A 593 -10.31 -28.04 25.24
C ASN A 593 -10.37 -29.25 26.20
N ILE A 594 -9.25 -29.78 26.70
CA ILE A 594 -9.27 -30.88 27.68
C ILE A 594 -9.25 -30.39 29.14
N GLY A 595 -9.24 -29.07 29.36
CA GLY A 595 -9.20 -28.46 30.69
C GLY A 595 -7.87 -28.60 31.42
N MET A 596 -6.76 -28.76 30.69
CA MET A 596 -5.40 -28.85 31.22
C MET A 596 -4.61 -27.53 31.09
N ALA A 597 -5.22 -26.50 30.51
CA ALA A 597 -4.61 -25.18 30.37
C ALA A 597 -4.28 -24.54 31.72
N LYS A 598 -3.11 -23.91 31.79
CA LYS A 598 -2.60 -23.16 32.94
C LYS A 598 -2.74 -21.67 32.68
N SER A 599 -2.66 -20.86 33.74
CA SER A 599 -2.69 -19.40 33.62
C SER A 599 -1.62 -18.86 32.65
N LYS A 600 -0.41 -19.44 32.68
CA LYS A 600 0.69 -19.12 31.75
C LYS A 600 0.33 -19.34 30.27
N ASP A 601 -0.53 -20.32 29.97
CA ASP A 601 -0.91 -20.60 28.57
C ASP A 601 -1.73 -19.45 27.96
N THR A 602 -2.46 -18.69 28.78
CA THR A 602 -3.20 -17.50 28.33
C THR A 602 -2.24 -16.36 27.99
N GLU A 603 -1.17 -16.19 28.78
CA GLU A 603 -0.12 -15.20 28.53
C GLU A 603 0.66 -15.54 27.25
N GLU A 604 1.05 -16.81 27.08
CA GLU A 604 1.73 -17.29 25.87
C GLU A 604 0.85 -17.08 24.62
N LEU A 605 -0.45 -17.41 24.68
CA LEU A 605 -1.40 -17.12 23.60
C LEU A 605 -1.49 -15.62 23.29
N ASN A 606 -1.61 -14.76 24.31
CA ASN A 606 -1.69 -13.32 24.08
C ASN A 606 -0.42 -12.78 23.42
N GLN A 607 0.76 -13.31 23.76
CA GLN A 607 2.03 -12.90 23.15
C GLN A 607 2.14 -13.28 21.67
N LEU A 608 1.55 -14.40 21.24
CA LEU A 608 1.54 -14.78 19.81
C LEU A 608 0.89 -13.73 18.91
N LEU A 609 -0.08 -12.96 19.41
CA LEU A 609 -0.74 -11.88 18.67
C LEU A 609 0.14 -10.64 18.47
N ALA A 610 1.26 -10.52 19.20
CA ALA A 610 2.23 -9.45 19.00
C ALA A 610 3.21 -9.77 17.85
N ASP A 611 3.23 -11.01 17.35
CA ASP A 611 4.11 -11.41 16.25
C ASP A 611 3.63 -10.78 14.93
N THR A 612 4.52 -10.05 14.26
CA THR A 612 4.27 -9.43 12.95
C THR A 612 4.09 -10.47 11.84
N VAL A 613 4.63 -11.66 12.03
CA VAL A 613 4.62 -12.78 11.09
C VAL A 613 3.35 -13.61 11.24
N LEU A 614 2.53 -13.38 12.28
CA LEU A 614 1.34 -14.18 12.55
C LEU A 614 0.45 -14.31 11.30
N PRO A 615 0.16 -15.52 10.83
CA PRO A 615 -0.67 -15.73 9.65
C PRO A 615 -2.16 -15.47 9.96
N LEU A 616 -2.86 -14.86 9.00
CA LEU A 616 -4.27 -14.48 9.11
C LEU A 616 -5.18 -15.65 9.49
N ARG A 617 -4.89 -16.86 8.99
CA ARG A 617 -5.68 -18.06 9.28
C ARG A 617 -5.79 -18.40 10.77
N LEU A 618 -4.79 -18.03 11.59
CA LEU A 618 -4.80 -18.33 13.02
C LEU A 618 -5.70 -17.38 13.83
N ILE A 619 -6.07 -16.21 13.29
CA ILE A 619 -6.94 -15.24 13.98
C ILE A 619 -8.31 -15.83 14.31
N GLN A 620 -8.82 -16.72 13.45
CA GLN A 620 -10.08 -17.42 13.70
C GLN A 620 -9.99 -18.32 14.94
N SER A 621 -8.87 -19.01 15.14
CA SER A 621 -8.65 -19.89 16.30
C SER A 621 -8.61 -19.13 17.61
N PHE A 622 -7.98 -17.95 17.64
CA PHE A 622 -8.04 -17.05 18.80
C PHE A 622 -9.48 -16.66 19.13
N SER A 623 -10.25 -16.34 18.09
CA SER A 623 -11.64 -15.92 18.21
C SER A 623 -12.54 -17.04 18.75
N VAL A 624 -12.31 -18.28 18.30
CA VAL A 624 -12.99 -19.49 18.82
C VAL A 624 -12.62 -19.73 20.28
N LEU A 625 -11.32 -19.74 20.62
CA LEU A 625 -10.85 -19.94 22.00
C LEU A 625 -11.44 -18.92 22.97
N MET A 626 -11.49 -17.65 22.54
CA MET A 626 -12.09 -16.57 23.29
C MET A 626 -13.59 -16.81 23.56
N VAL A 627 -14.37 -17.27 22.58
CA VAL A 627 -15.80 -17.55 22.77
C VAL A 627 -16.05 -18.72 23.70
N GLU A 628 -15.32 -19.81 23.50
CA GLU A 628 -15.56 -21.05 24.23
C GLU A 628 -15.09 -20.96 25.68
N HIS A 629 -13.91 -20.37 25.91
CA HIS A 629 -13.22 -20.36 27.19
C HIS A 629 -13.19 -19.00 27.91
N ASP A 630 -13.86 -17.97 27.37
CA ASP A 630 -13.91 -16.59 27.92
C ASP A 630 -12.52 -15.98 28.17
N LEU A 631 -11.60 -16.17 27.23
CA LEU A 631 -10.23 -15.66 27.36
C LEU A 631 -10.17 -14.16 27.10
N GLY A 632 -9.80 -13.38 28.11
CA GLY A 632 -9.46 -11.96 27.95
C GLY A 632 -8.07 -11.79 27.35
N LEU A 633 -8.00 -11.44 26.06
CA LEU A 633 -6.73 -11.27 25.32
C LEU A 633 -6.55 -9.80 24.90
N PRO A 634 -5.75 -8.98 25.63
CA PRO A 634 -5.55 -7.57 25.31
C PRO A 634 -4.97 -7.32 23.91
N ASN A 635 -4.06 -8.18 23.43
CA ASN A 635 -3.47 -8.04 22.10
C ASN A 635 -4.48 -8.35 21.00
N LEU A 636 -5.48 -9.20 21.26
CA LEU A 636 -6.57 -9.48 20.32
C LEU A 636 -7.47 -8.25 20.18
N VAL A 637 -7.76 -7.58 21.30
CA VAL A 637 -8.51 -6.31 21.30
C VAL A 637 -7.77 -5.24 20.50
N ALA A 638 -6.47 -5.05 20.74
CA ALA A 638 -5.64 -4.11 20.00
C ALA A 638 -5.57 -4.46 18.51
N TRP A 639 -5.50 -5.75 18.17
CA TRP A 639 -5.50 -6.22 16.78
C TRP A 639 -6.82 -5.87 16.08
N TYR A 640 -7.98 -6.15 16.69
CA TYR A 640 -9.28 -5.79 16.11
C TYR A 640 -9.44 -4.27 15.97
N GLN A 641 -9.01 -3.49 16.96
CA GLN A 641 -9.07 -2.03 16.88
C GLN A 641 -8.26 -1.47 15.70
N LYS A 642 -7.08 -2.05 15.41
CA LYS A 642 -6.21 -1.59 14.33
C LYS A 642 -6.63 -2.12 12.95
N ASN A 643 -6.98 -3.40 12.86
CA ASN A 643 -7.12 -4.10 11.58
C ASN A 643 -8.57 -4.37 11.17
N ASP A 644 -9.53 -4.36 12.09
CA ASP A 644 -10.95 -4.64 11.79
C ASP A 644 -11.94 -4.12 12.86
N PRO A 645 -12.07 -2.80 13.02
CA PRO A 645 -12.86 -2.20 14.11
C PRO A 645 -14.38 -2.36 13.93
N LEU A 646 -14.84 -2.62 12.71
CA LEU A 646 -16.26 -2.80 12.38
C LEU A 646 -16.73 -4.25 12.56
N SER A 647 -15.80 -5.19 12.76
CA SER A 647 -16.11 -6.58 12.98
C SER A 647 -16.99 -6.80 14.21
N PRO A 648 -17.98 -7.70 14.16
CA PRO A 648 -18.74 -8.11 15.34
C PRO A 648 -17.86 -8.82 16.40
N TRP A 649 -16.69 -9.32 16.00
CA TRP A 649 -15.70 -9.91 16.90
C TRP A 649 -14.97 -8.87 17.76
N ALA A 650 -14.88 -7.62 17.31
CA ALA A 650 -14.22 -6.54 18.06
C ALA A 650 -14.90 -6.21 19.42
N PRO A 651 -16.23 -5.97 19.50
CA PRO A 651 -16.91 -5.82 20.80
C PRO A 651 -16.86 -7.10 21.63
N LEU A 652 -16.91 -8.26 21.01
CA LEU A 652 -16.81 -9.53 21.72
C LEU A 652 -15.44 -9.70 22.41
N ALA A 653 -14.35 -9.34 21.75
CA ALA A 653 -13.01 -9.34 22.33
C ALA A 653 -12.89 -8.36 23.51
N ARG A 654 -13.49 -7.18 23.40
CA ARG A 654 -13.57 -6.23 24.52
C ARG A 654 -14.38 -6.79 25.68
N ALA A 655 -15.50 -7.45 25.40
CA ALA A 655 -16.34 -8.05 26.42
C ALA A 655 -15.58 -9.11 27.23
N ALA A 656 -14.89 -10.03 26.55
CA ALA A 656 -14.06 -11.05 27.20
C ALA A 656 -12.90 -10.43 28.01
N HIS A 657 -12.27 -9.36 27.50
CA HIS A 657 -11.24 -8.64 28.23
C HIS A 657 -11.78 -7.96 29.51
N PHE A 658 -12.91 -7.24 29.42
CA PHE A 658 -13.56 -6.64 30.58
C PHE A 658 -13.99 -7.69 31.62
N ALA A 659 -14.50 -8.84 31.17
CA ALA A 659 -14.83 -9.95 32.06
C ALA A 659 -13.59 -10.46 32.82
N ALA A 660 -12.45 -10.58 32.15
CA ALA A 660 -11.18 -11.00 32.78
C ALA A 660 -10.65 -9.97 33.79
N ASP A 661 -10.87 -8.68 33.55
CA ASP A 661 -10.48 -7.58 34.44
C ASP A 661 -11.46 -7.36 35.61
N GLY A 662 -12.62 -8.05 35.60
CA GLY A 662 -13.69 -7.90 36.59
C GLY A 662 -14.61 -6.70 36.38
N ASP A 663 -14.57 -6.05 35.20
CA ASP A 663 -15.51 -4.99 34.82
C ASP A 663 -16.79 -5.59 34.22
N GLU A 664 -17.63 -6.10 35.12
CA GLU A 664 -18.87 -6.83 34.80
C GLU A 664 -19.86 -5.99 33.97
N LEU A 665 -19.97 -4.68 34.23
CA LEU A 665 -20.95 -3.83 33.57
C LEU A 665 -20.59 -3.57 32.09
N ASN A 666 -19.33 -3.21 31.84
CA ASN A 666 -18.88 -2.96 30.47
C ASN A 666 -18.80 -4.26 29.67
N SER A 667 -18.41 -5.36 30.31
CA SER A 667 -18.52 -6.72 29.74
C SER A 667 -19.94 -7.02 29.28
N ALA A 668 -20.94 -6.83 30.14
CA ALA A 668 -22.33 -7.09 29.82
C ALA A 668 -22.83 -6.29 28.61
N ARG A 669 -22.49 -5.00 28.55
CA ARG A 669 -22.86 -4.10 27.44
C ARG A 669 -22.19 -4.52 26.14
N GLU A 670 -20.90 -4.83 26.14
CA GLU A 670 -20.19 -5.24 24.92
C GLU A 670 -20.63 -6.63 24.43
N TYR A 671 -20.95 -7.58 25.32
CA TYR A 671 -21.59 -8.85 24.91
C TYR A 671 -22.95 -8.63 24.24
N SER A 672 -23.78 -7.72 24.79
CA SER A 672 -25.07 -7.39 24.17
C SER A 672 -24.89 -6.74 22.79
N ARG A 673 -23.90 -5.87 22.64
CA ARG A 673 -23.57 -5.19 21.37
C ARG A 673 -23.05 -6.19 20.33
N ALA A 674 -22.16 -7.10 20.73
CA ALA A 674 -21.67 -8.16 19.85
C ALA A 674 -22.82 -9.05 19.35
N ALA A 675 -23.71 -9.47 20.25
CA ALA A 675 -24.88 -10.26 19.91
C ALA A 675 -25.80 -9.55 18.88
N GLU A 676 -26.04 -8.25 19.06
CA GLU A 676 -26.81 -7.43 18.11
C GLU A 676 -26.15 -7.37 16.72
N LEU A 677 -24.83 -7.18 16.66
CA LEU A 677 -24.10 -7.09 15.40
C LEU A 677 -24.09 -8.43 14.66
N PHE A 678 -23.85 -9.55 15.35
CA PHE A 678 -23.97 -10.88 14.74
C PHE A 678 -25.39 -11.16 14.24
N THR A 679 -26.41 -10.75 15.00
CA THR A 679 -27.82 -10.87 14.57
C THR A 679 -28.10 -10.04 13.32
N LYS A 680 -27.59 -8.80 13.24
CA LYS A 680 -27.72 -7.93 12.06
C LYS A 680 -26.98 -8.49 10.85
N GLN A 681 -25.74 -8.95 11.04
CA GLN A 681 -24.93 -9.54 9.98
C GLN A 681 -25.65 -10.76 9.36
N ARG A 682 -26.19 -11.65 10.21
CA ARG A 682 -27.01 -12.79 9.78
C ARG A 682 -28.23 -12.35 8.95
N LYS A 683 -29.01 -11.38 9.43
CA LYS A 683 -30.21 -10.89 8.72
C LYS A 683 -29.92 -10.14 7.41
N SER A 684 -28.72 -9.58 7.26
CA SER A 684 -28.33 -8.84 6.07
C SER A 684 -27.95 -9.71 4.86
N GLY A 685 -27.82 -11.03 5.03
CA GLY A 685 -27.63 -11.99 3.93
C GLY A 685 -26.34 -11.83 3.10
N GLY A 686 -25.37 -11.03 3.56
CA GLY A 686 -24.16 -10.74 2.80
C GLY A 686 -23.13 -11.88 2.79
N ALA A 687 -22.34 -11.97 1.72
CA ALA A 687 -21.20 -12.89 1.53
C ALA A 687 -20.14 -12.87 2.65
N SER A 688 -20.21 -11.91 3.59
CA SER A 688 -19.34 -11.79 4.76
C SER A 688 -19.53 -12.89 5.83
N ALA A 689 -20.50 -13.81 5.66
CA ALA A 689 -20.69 -14.96 6.53
C ALA A 689 -19.72 -16.13 6.23
N ASP A 690 -18.55 -15.89 5.63
CA ASP A 690 -17.60 -16.97 5.31
C ASP A 690 -17.00 -17.67 6.53
N TRP A 691 -16.95 -17.02 7.70
CA TRP A 691 -16.61 -17.71 8.95
C TRP A 691 -17.65 -18.77 9.34
N ALA A 692 -18.86 -18.69 8.76
CA ALA A 692 -19.97 -19.62 8.91
C ALA A 692 -20.09 -20.63 7.74
N SER A 693 -19.43 -20.39 6.59
CA SER A 693 -19.59 -21.20 5.38
C SER A 693 -18.70 -22.45 5.32
N SER A 694 -17.66 -22.52 6.16
CA SER A 694 -16.65 -23.61 6.11
C SER A 694 -17.03 -24.91 6.82
N SER A 695 -18.17 -24.97 7.51
CA SER A 695 -18.70 -26.22 8.07
C SER A 695 -20.22 -26.26 7.86
N GLU A 696 -20.64 -27.00 6.83
CA GLU A 696 -22.04 -27.18 6.41
C GLU A 696 -22.97 -27.62 7.58
N ASP A 697 -22.41 -28.15 8.68
CA ASP A 697 -23.17 -28.80 9.77
C ASP A 697 -23.13 -28.04 11.12
N ASN A 698 -22.61 -26.80 11.19
CA ASN A 698 -22.42 -26.13 12.49
C ASN A 698 -23.50 -25.07 12.80
N ASP A 699 -24.39 -25.37 13.75
CA ASP A 699 -25.43 -24.45 14.27
C ASP A 699 -24.87 -23.36 15.21
N PHE A 700 -23.55 -23.30 15.35
CA PHE A 700 -22.84 -22.26 16.10
C PHE A 700 -23.25 -20.84 15.69
N VAL A 701 -23.50 -20.59 14.41
CA VAL A 701 -23.90 -19.28 13.87
C VAL A 701 -25.23 -18.79 14.45
N LEU A 702 -26.17 -19.72 14.67
CA LEU A 702 -27.47 -19.46 15.27
C LEU A 702 -27.37 -19.31 16.78
N SER A 703 -26.63 -20.22 17.42
CA SER A 703 -26.53 -20.27 18.88
C SER A 703 -25.64 -19.16 19.45
N LEU A 704 -24.69 -18.61 18.67
CA LEU A 704 -23.75 -17.60 19.15
C LEU A 704 -24.45 -16.33 19.65
N PRO A 705 -25.32 -15.62 18.89
CA PRO A 705 -26.01 -14.44 19.40
C PRO A 705 -26.79 -14.69 20.69
N LEU A 706 -27.55 -15.80 20.77
CA LEU A 706 -28.30 -16.17 21.97
C LEU A 706 -27.38 -16.49 23.16
N MET A 707 -26.26 -17.18 22.91
CA MET A 707 -25.23 -17.43 23.91
C MET A 707 -24.65 -16.12 24.45
N LEU A 708 -24.33 -15.16 23.57
CA LEU A 708 -23.78 -13.86 23.96
C LEU A 708 -24.79 -13.03 24.76
N TYR A 709 -26.08 -13.05 24.39
CA TYR A 709 -27.12 -12.42 25.21
C TYR A 709 -27.26 -13.08 26.58
N ARG A 710 -27.20 -14.41 26.68
CA ARG A 710 -27.20 -15.12 27.97
C ARG A 710 -26.00 -14.71 28.84
N LYS A 711 -24.79 -14.64 28.26
CA LYS A 711 -23.59 -14.14 28.96
C LYS A 711 -23.79 -12.71 29.43
N SER A 712 -24.31 -11.83 28.56
CA SER A 712 -24.62 -10.44 28.90
C SER A 712 -25.54 -10.33 30.13
N LEU A 713 -26.61 -11.13 30.21
CA LEU A 713 -27.50 -11.12 31.38
C LEU A 713 -26.82 -11.58 32.68
N ILE A 714 -25.92 -12.56 32.59
CA ILE A 714 -25.15 -13.03 33.76
C ILE A 714 -24.24 -11.89 34.24
N HIS A 715 -23.49 -11.26 33.35
CA HIS A 715 -22.62 -10.12 33.69
C HIS A 715 -23.42 -8.91 34.22
N TYR A 716 -24.61 -8.61 33.69
CA TYR A 716 -25.49 -7.59 34.27
C TYR A 716 -25.95 -7.95 35.69
N ALA A 717 -26.21 -9.22 35.96
CA ALA A 717 -26.55 -9.69 37.30
C ALA A 717 -25.37 -9.49 38.27
N HIS A 718 -24.15 -9.85 37.88
CA HIS A 718 -22.93 -9.62 38.68
C HIS A 718 -22.65 -8.13 38.91
N ALA A 719 -22.88 -7.29 37.90
CA ALA A 719 -22.80 -5.84 38.02
C ALA A 719 -23.94 -5.22 38.85
N THR A 720 -24.93 -6.01 39.29
CA THR A 720 -26.17 -5.56 39.97
C THR A 720 -27.01 -4.56 39.16
N SER A 721 -26.83 -4.51 37.83
CA SER A 721 -27.59 -3.64 36.92
C SER A 721 -28.88 -4.34 36.47
N TRP A 722 -29.79 -4.55 37.43
CA TRP A 722 -31.02 -5.32 37.20
C TRP A 722 -31.97 -4.69 36.19
N ALA A 723 -31.96 -3.36 36.05
CA ALA A 723 -32.81 -2.66 35.09
C ALA A 723 -32.38 -2.99 33.65
N GLU A 724 -31.09 -2.86 33.32
CA GLU A 724 -30.56 -3.19 31.99
C GLU A 724 -30.75 -4.68 31.67
N ALA A 725 -30.62 -5.57 32.66
CA ALA A 725 -30.89 -6.99 32.48
C ALA A 725 -32.36 -7.29 32.10
N VAL A 726 -33.32 -6.69 32.81
CA VAL A 726 -34.75 -6.87 32.53
C VAL A 726 -35.14 -6.21 31.21
N ASP A 727 -34.61 -5.03 30.91
CA ASP A 727 -34.85 -4.35 29.63
C ASP A 727 -34.33 -5.18 28.45
N LEU A 728 -33.14 -5.79 28.56
CA LEU A 728 -32.61 -6.69 27.53
C LEU A 728 -33.51 -7.93 27.34
N LEU A 729 -33.95 -8.54 28.44
CA LEU A 729 -34.84 -9.70 28.43
C LEU A 729 -36.18 -9.40 27.76
N ASP A 730 -36.76 -8.22 28.00
CA ASP A 730 -38.05 -7.83 27.43
C ASP A 730 -37.91 -7.34 25.97
N ARG A 731 -36.75 -6.79 25.59
CA ARG A 731 -36.46 -6.33 24.22
C ARG A 731 -36.26 -7.46 23.22
N VAL A 732 -35.75 -8.62 23.64
CA VAL A 732 -35.41 -9.75 22.74
C VAL A 732 -36.36 -10.94 22.98
N PRO A 733 -37.37 -11.17 22.11
CA PRO A 733 -38.36 -12.23 22.29
C PRO A 733 -37.78 -13.65 22.34
N SER A 734 -36.83 -13.97 21.45
CA SER A 734 -36.17 -15.29 21.42
C SER A 734 -35.34 -15.57 22.68
N LEU A 735 -34.81 -14.53 23.33
CA LEU A 735 -34.14 -14.65 24.63
C LEU A 735 -35.14 -14.99 25.74
N LYS A 736 -36.35 -14.41 25.67
CA LYS A 736 -37.42 -14.68 26.62
C LYS A 736 -37.96 -16.11 26.50
N THR A 737 -37.93 -16.75 25.34
CA THR A 737 -38.31 -18.17 25.21
C THR A 737 -37.14 -19.09 25.56
N ALA A 738 -35.92 -18.74 25.16
CA ALA A 738 -34.73 -19.58 25.35
C ALA A 738 -34.15 -19.58 26.78
N ILE A 739 -34.54 -18.64 27.65
CA ILE A 739 -34.08 -18.58 29.04
C ILE A 739 -35.04 -19.32 29.97
N THR A 740 -34.50 -19.86 31.05
CA THR A 740 -35.28 -20.59 32.04
C THR A 740 -36.21 -19.71 32.90
N GLU A 741 -37.27 -20.30 33.43
CA GLU A 741 -38.23 -19.57 34.25
C GLU A 741 -37.64 -19.17 35.60
N ARG A 742 -36.72 -19.97 36.17
CA ARG A 742 -36.01 -19.62 37.41
C ARG A 742 -35.08 -18.42 37.22
N PHE A 743 -34.35 -18.35 36.11
CA PHE A 743 -33.48 -17.20 35.84
C PHE A 743 -34.28 -15.91 35.61
N LYS A 744 -35.41 -16.00 34.88
CA LYS A 744 -36.35 -14.87 34.72
C LYS A 744 -36.91 -14.41 36.07
N LEU A 745 -37.29 -15.36 36.93
CA LEU A 745 -37.76 -15.06 38.27
C LEU A 745 -36.66 -14.36 39.08
N TYR A 746 -35.44 -14.88 39.04
CA TYR A 746 -34.28 -14.30 39.72
C TYR A 746 -34.07 -12.84 39.33
N LEU A 747 -33.93 -12.53 38.04
CA LEU A 747 -33.74 -11.16 37.56
C LEU A 747 -34.89 -10.23 37.96
N ARG A 748 -36.14 -10.67 37.81
CA ARG A 748 -37.33 -9.87 38.13
C ARG A 748 -37.49 -9.63 39.63
N VAL A 749 -37.19 -10.62 40.46
CA VAL A 749 -37.20 -10.49 41.92
C VAL A 749 -36.12 -9.51 42.36
N CYS A 750 -34.90 -9.61 41.83
CA CYS A 750 -33.81 -8.68 42.14
C CYS A 750 -34.13 -7.24 41.69
N HIS A 751 -34.64 -7.05 40.47
CA HIS A 751 -35.08 -5.74 39.99
C HIS A 751 -36.18 -5.13 40.88
N THR A 752 -37.19 -5.94 41.23
CA THR A 752 -38.33 -5.47 42.04
C THR A 752 -37.91 -5.21 43.49
N ALA A 753 -36.97 -5.98 44.04
CA ALA A 753 -36.52 -5.83 45.42
C ALA A 753 -35.88 -4.46 45.69
N GLY A 754 -35.28 -3.84 44.67
CA GLY A 754 -34.76 -2.46 44.77
C GLY A 754 -35.85 -1.39 44.93
N LYS A 755 -37.10 -1.67 44.53
CA LYS A 755 -38.25 -0.75 44.61
C LYS A 755 -39.22 -1.13 45.74
N ASP A 756 -39.71 -2.38 45.74
CA ASP A 756 -40.66 -2.92 46.74
C ASP A 756 -40.27 -4.37 47.11
N THR A 757 -39.75 -4.52 48.32
CA THR A 757 -39.30 -5.80 48.87
C THR A 757 -40.44 -6.79 49.13
N ASN A 758 -41.67 -6.29 49.38
CA ASN A 758 -42.86 -7.12 49.56
C ASN A 758 -43.41 -7.59 48.22
N ALA A 759 -43.40 -6.73 47.19
CA ALA A 759 -43.71 -7.13 45.81
C ALA A 759 -42.76 -8.23 45.32
N ALA A 760 -41.46 -8.09 45.58
CA ALA A 760 -40.48 -9.10 45.21
C ALA A 760 -40.75 -10.46 45.89
N ALA A 761 -41.08 -10.47 47.20
CA ALA A 761 -41.46 -11.71 47.89
C ALA A 761 -42.81 -12.28 47.40
N ARG A 762 -43.75 -11.44 46.92
CA ARG A 762 -44.99 -11.89 46.25
C ARG A 762 -44.69 -12.62 44.94
N LEU A 763 -43.70 -12.20 44.16
CA LEU A 763 -43.31 -12.87 42.92
C LEU A 763 -42.84 -14.30 43.18
N VAL A 764 -41.99 -14.51 44.19
CA VAL A 764 -41.55 -15.86 44.61
C VAL A 764 -42.73 -16.72 45.03
N ARG A 765 -43.63 -16.18 45.90
CA ARG A 765 -44.83 -16.92 46.32
C ARG A 765 -45.72 -17.32 45.15
N LYS A 766 -45.92 -16.42 44.18
CA LYS A 766 -46.73 -16.69 42.99
C LYS A 766 -46.11 -17.78 42.12
N HIS A 767 -44.79 -17.80 41.98
CA HIS A 767 -44.08 -18.83 41.22
C HIS A 767 -44.25 -20.22 41.83
N VAL A 768 -44.21 -20.30 43.16
CA VAL A 768 -44.32 -21.56 43.90
C VAL A 768 -45.78 -21.98 44.13
N GLN A 769 -46.75 -21.13 43.79
CA GLN A 769 -48.18 -21.38 44.02
C GLN A 769 -48.73 -22.42 43.03
N GLN A 770 -49.35 -23.47 43.57
CA GLN A 770 -50.11 -24.48 42.84
C GLN A 770 -51.59 -24.40 43.24
N ARG A 771 -52.49 -24.60 42.28
CA ARG A 771 -53.93 -24.75 42.56
C ARG A 771 -54.25 -26.24 42.50
N LYS A 772 -54.58 -26.84 43.65
CA LYS A 772 -55.07 -28.22 43.73
C LYS A 772 -56.58 -28.18 43.90
N THR A 773 -57.30 -28.94 43.08
CA THR A 773 -58.71 -29.23 43.31
C THR A 773 -58.79 -30.30 44.40
N VAL A 774 -59.43 -29.97 45.51
CA VAL A 774 -59.66 -30.90 46.62
C VAL A 774 -61.18 -31.06 46.76
N LEU A 775 -61.62 -32.30 46.85
CA LEU A 775 -63.01 -32.62 47.20
C LEU A 775 -63.18 -32.39 48.69
N GLU A 776 -63.94 -31.37 49.07
CA GLU A 776 -64.31 -31.11 50.47
C GLU A 776 -65.81 -31.35 50.64
N GLU A 777 -66.20 -31.99 51.75
CA GLU A 777 -67.61 -32.06 52.14
C GLU A 777 -68.09 -30.66 52.52
N ASP A 778 -69.14 -30.19 51.85
CA ASP A 778 -69.81 -28.94 52.23
C ASP A 778 -70.65 -29.15 53.51
N VAL A 779 -71.20 -28.07 54.06
CA VAL A 779 -71.92 -28.06 55.36
C VAL A 779 -73.12 -29.04 55.40
N GLU A 780 -73.58 -29.50 54.23
CA GLU A 780 -74.69 -30.45 54.02
C GLU A 780 -74.25 -31.90 53.75
N GLY A 781 -72.94 -32.21 53.78
CA GLY A 781 -72.40 -33.56 53.55
C GLY A 781 -72.22 -33.97 52.08
N ASN A 782 -72.31 -33.02 51.15
CA ASN A 782 -72.05 -33.26 49.72
C ASN A 782 -70.59 -32.95 49.36
N MET A 783 -69.93 -33.82 48.59
CA MET A 783 -68.56 -33.60 48.12
C MET A 783 -68.54 -32.53 47.01
N VAL A 784 -67.92 -31.39 47.28
CA VAL A 784 -67.78 -30.28 46.32
C VAL A 784 -66.31 -30.06 45.98
N GLU A 785 -65.99 -29.89 44.70
CA GLU A 785 -64.64 -29.50 44.26
C GLU A 785 -64.34 -28.05 44.66
N LYS A 786 -63.50 -27.85 45.68
CA LYS A 786 -62.95 -26.53 46.05
C LYS A 786 -61.51 -26.43 45.59
N THR A 787 -61.15 -25.29 44.99
CA THR A 787 -59.77 -25.00 44.60
C THR A 787 -58.99 -24.48 45.80
N ARG A 788 -58.06 -25.28 46.32
CA ARG A 788 -57.17 -24.89 47.41
C ARG A 788 -55.80 -24.50 46.84
N THR A 789 -55.31 -23.35 47.25
CA THR A 789 -53.95 -22.92 46.91
C THR A 789 -52.96 -23.67 47.81
N SER A 790 -52.16 -24.55 47.21
CA SER A 790 -50.99 -25.17 47.83
C SER A 790 -49.71 -24.50 47.32
N TYR A 791 -48.59 -24.70 48.00
CA TYR A 791 -47.28 -24.22 47.56
C TYR A 791 -46.36 -25.41 47.30
N ASN A 792 -45.58 -25.38 46.21
CA ASN A 792 -44.58 -26.41 45.90
C ASN A 792 -43.34 -26.24 46.78
N GLU A 793 -43.31 -26.92 47.92
CA GLU A 793 -42.22 -26.78 48.88
C GLU A 793 -40.86 -27.26 48.31
N GLU A 794 -40.83 -28.30 47.47
CA GLU A 794 -39.60 -28.77 46.81
C GLU A 794 -38.99 -27.66 45.92
N GLU A 795 -39.82 -26.97 45.13
CA GLU A 795 -39.36 -25.88 44.26
C GLU A 795 -38.83 -24.70 45.08
N LEU A 796 -39.43 -24.42 46.24
CA LEU A 796 -38.96 -23.37 47.14
C LEU A 796 -37.54 -23.66 47.68
N ASP A 797 -37.22 -24.93 47.93
CA ASP A 797 -35.91 -25.34 48.39
C ASP A 797 -34.86 -25.29 47.28
N LEU A 798 -35.24 -25.64 46.04
CA LEU A 798 -34.40 -25.42 44.86
C LEU A 798 -34.06 -23.93 44.67
N LEU A 799 -35.04 -23.03 44.80
CA LEU A 799 -34.81 -21.58 44.70
C LEU A 799 -33.83 -21.02 45.73
N ARG A 800 -33.64 -21.68 46.89
CA ARG A 800 -32.63 -21.23 47.89
C ARG A 800 -31.21 -21.53 47.45
N ASN A 801 -31.04 -22.65 46.75
CA ASN A 801 -29.75 -23.11 46.29
C ASN A 801 -29.43 -22.58 44.89
N TYR A 802 -30.42 -22.03 44.19
CA TYR A 802 -30.29 -21.54 42.82
C TYR A 802 -29.08 -20.59 42.59
N PRO A 803 -28.81 -19.56 43.42
CA PRO A 803 -27.63 -18.70 43.19
C PRO A 803 -26.28 -19.41 43.34
N PHE A 804 -26.27 -20.60 43.93
CA PHE A 804 -25.08 -21.40 44.24
C PHE A 804 -24.91 -22.61 43.30
N GLU A 805 -25.79 -22.79 42.31
CA GLU A 805 -25.67 -23.90 41.35
C GLU A 805 -24.34 -23.81 40.59
N GLN A 806 -23.57 -24.92 40.54
CA GLN A 806 -22.21 -24.93 39.97
C GLN A 806 -22.14 -24.48 38.50
N ALA A 807 -23.24 -24.62 37.76
CA ALA A 807 -23.33 -24.17 36.38
C ALA A 807 -23.23 -22.64 36.25
N HIS A 808 -23.62 -21.88 37.29
CA HIS A 808 -23.63 -20.42 37.29
C HIS A 808 -23.70 -19.87 38.74
N LEU A 809 -22.58 -19.33 39.22
CA LEU A 809 -22.57 -18.60 40.48
C LEU A 809 -23.24 -17.24 40.27
N LEU A 810 -24.37 -16.99 40.90
CA LEU A 810 -25.07 -15.70 40.84
C LEU A 810 -24.97 -14.97 42.18
N PRO A 811 -25.06 -13.63 42.19
CA PRO A 811 -25.17 -12.88 43.43
C PRO A 811 -26.35 -13.35 44.31
N PRO A 812 -26.10 -13.79 45.56
CA PRO A 812 -27.16 -14.38 46.38
C PRO A 812 -28.18 -13.34 46.87
N GLU A 813 -27.74 -12.12 47.16
CA GLU A 813 -28.61 -11.02 47.58
C GLU A 813 -28.88 -10.06 46.41
N PRO A 814 -30.10 -9.50 46.30
CA PRO A 814 -31.21 -9.55 47.27
C PRO A 814 -32.12 -10.80 47.17
N PHE A 815 -31.85 -11.73 46.24
CA PHE A 815 -32.75 -12.84 45.90
C PHE A 815 -33.04 -13.78 47.08
N LEU A 816 -32.00 -14.29 47.75
CA LEU A 816 -32.12 -15.22 48.86
C LEU A 816 -32.89 -14.60 50.03
N GLY A 817 -32.66 -13.32 50.33
CA GLY A 817 -33.46 -12.55 51.28
C GLY A 817 -34.95 -12.49 50.92
N ARG A 818 -35.31 -12.50 49.63
CA ARG A 818 -36.73 -12.53 49.19
C ARG A 818 -37.32 -13.94 49.24
N VAL A 819 -36.55 -14.97 48.90
CA VAL A 819 -36.98 -16.38 49.01
C VAL A 819 -37.23 -16.76 50.46
N THR A 820 -36.36 -16.35 51.38
CA THR A 820 -36.53 -16.57 52.82
C THR A 820 -37.75 -15.85 53.39
N ALA A 821 -38.01 -14.61 52.95
CA ALA A 821 -39.22 -13.87 53.31
C ALA A 821 -40.50 -14.57 52.79
N ALA A 822 -40.48 -15.05 51.55
CA ALA A 822 -41.59 -15.81 50.96
C ALA A 822 -41.85 -17.12 51.72
N SER A 823 -40.80 -17.88 52.05
CA SER A 823 -40.88 -19.11 52.85
C SER A 823 -41.49 -18.87 54.23
N THR A 824 -41.06 -17.80 54.91
CA THR A 824 -41.55 -17.46 56.26
C THR A 824 -43.03 -17.06 56.24
N HIS A 825 -43.51 -16.48 55.14
CA HIS A 825 -44.94 -16.21 54.96
C HIS A 825 -45.73 -17.50 54.70
N ILE A 826 -45.23 -18.37 53.81
CA ILE A 826 -45.86 -19.66 53.48
C ILE A 826 -45.98 -20.54 54.74
N SER A 827 -44.94 -20.57 55.58
CA SER A 827 -44.96 -21.35 56.82
C SER A 827 -45.92 -20.81 57.89
N ARG A 828 -46.22 -19.51 57.89
CA ARG A 828 -47.28 -18.93 58.74
C ARG A 828 -48.68 -19.34 58.28
N ASP A 829 -48.86 -19.53 56.97
CA ASP A 829 -50.13 -19.92 56.36
C ASP A 829 -50.39 -21.45 56.50
N LEU A 830 -49.34 -22.28 56.59
CA LEU A 830 -49.42 -23.76 56.71
C LEU A 830 -49.15 -24.24 58.15
N ARG A 831 -50.20 -24.62 58.91
CA ARG A 831 -50.09 -25.13 60.29
C ARG A 831 -49.71 -26.63 60.43
N ARG A 832 -48.78 -27.21 59.65
CA ARG A 832 -48.38 -28.65 59.76
C ARG A 832 -46.86 -28.93 59.69
N SER A 833 -46.49 -30.16 60.11
CA SER A 833 -45.23 -30.61 60.75
C SER A 833 -43.89 -30.40 60.04
N ARG A 834 -43.82 -30.34 58.71
CA ARG A 834 -42.54 -30.24 57.96
C ARG A 834 -41.79 -28.92 58.17
N THR A 835 -42.49 -27.88 58.63
CA THR A 835 -41.92 -26.60 59.10
C THR A 835 -40.93 -26.76 60.26
N GLN A 836 -40.94 -27.92 60.95
CA GLN A 836 -40.10 -28.18 62.11
C GLN A 836 -38.64 -28.45 61.72
N PHE A 837 -38.33 -29.31 60.74
CA PHE A 837 -36.94 -29.62 60.37
C PHE A 837 -36.21 -28.43 59.77
N GLU A 838 -36.88 -27.63 58.93
CA GLU A 838 -36.29 -26.41 58.36
C GLU A 838 -36.08 -25.33 59.43
N HIS A 839 -36.99 -25.21 60.41
CA HIS A 839 -36.79 -24.32 61.55
C HIS A 839 -35.62 -24.79 62.44
N GLN A 840 -35.53 -26.10 62.70
CA GLN A 840 -34.42 -26.71 63.44
C GLN A 840 -33.10 -26.50 62.72
N PHE A 841 -33.05 -26.72 61.39
CA PHE A 841 -31.86 -26.49 60.58
C PHE A 841 -31.43 -25.01 60.63
N ARG A 842 -32.36 -24.06 60.49
CA ARG A 842 -32.04 -22.63 60.63
C ARG A 842 -31.50 -22.31 62.01
N GLN A 843 -32.11 -22.86 63.06
CA GLN A 843 -31.68 -22.63 64.44
C GLN A 843 -30.27 -23.20 64.68
N ALA A 844 -29.99 -24.41 64.22
CA ALA A 844 -28.66 -25.03 64.26
C ALA A 844 -27.64 -24.19 63.48
N MET A 845 -28.04 -23.62 62.33
CA MET A 845 -27.20 -22.80 61.47
C MET A 845 -27.07 -21.33 61.92
N GLN A 846 -27.77 -20.85 62.97
CA GLN A 846 -27.66 -19.45 63.42
C GLN A 846 -26.33 -19.14 64.10
N GLY A 847 -25.69 -20.13 64.74
CA GLY A 847 -24.40 -19.97 65.41
C GLY A 847 -23.23 -19.68 64.46
N PRO A 848 -22.10 -19.14 64.98
CA PRO A 848 -20.85 -18.97 64.22
C PRO A 848 -20.14 -20.32 63.97
N SER A 849 -20.35 -21.32 64.81
CA SER A 849 -19.82 -22.69 64.71
C SER A 849 -20.94 -23.73 64.88
N PRO A 850 -21.75 -23.99 63.83
CA PRO A 850 -22.83 -24.97 63.89
C PRO A 850 -22.34 -26.40 64.21
N SER A 851 -23.14 -27.16 64.98
CA SER A 851 -22.81 -28.54 65.37
C SER A 851 -23.02 -29.50 64.20
N MET A 852 -21.99 -30.29 63.88
CA MET A 852 -22.02 -31.29 62.81
C MET A 852 -23.00 -32.44 63.13
N GLU A 853 -23.00 -32.91 64.38
CA GLU A 853 -23.87 -34.01 64.82
C GLU A 853 -25.34 -33.60 64.76
N GLU A 854 -25.65 -32.37 65.18
CA GLU A 854 -27.02 -31.83 65.13
C GLU A 854 -27.52 -31.72 63.68
N ILE A 855 -26.67 -31.25 62.76
CA ILE A 855 -27.02 -31.16 61.33
C ILE A 855 -27.21 -32.54 60.71
N TYR A 856 -26.37 -33.50 61.06
CA TYR A 856 -26.52 -34.87 60.58
C TYR A 856 -27.82 -35.50 61.07
N GLU A 857 -28.16 -35.36 62.36
CA GLU A 857 -29.41 -35.89 62.91
C GLU A 857 -30.64 -35.23 62.27
N ILE A 858 -30.62 -33.91 62.05
CA ILE A 858 -31.69 -33.22 61.31
C ILE A 858 -31.81 -33.77 59.88
N ALA A 859 -30.70 -33.91 59.17
CA ALA A 859 -30.67 -34.43 57.80
C ALA A 859 -31.14 -35.89 57.72
N LYS A 860 -30.74 -36.73 58.67
CA LYS A 860 -31.13 -38.14 58.77
C LYS A 860 -32.62 -38.28 59.05
N ASN A 861 -33.15 -37.57 60.04
CA ASN A 861 -34.58 -37.59 60.35
C ASN A 861 -35.42 -37.05 59.19
N ALA A 862 -34.94 -36.00 58.50
CA ALA A 862 -35.59 -35.51 57.29
C ALA A 862 -35.52 -36.52 56.13
N ALA A 863 -34.41 -37.27 55.98
CA ALA A 863 -34.26 -38.29 54.95
C ALA A 863 -35.24 -39.46 55.12
N GLU A 864 -35.67 -39.77 56.36
CA GLU A 864 -36.71 -40.77 56.63
C GLU A 864 -38.09 -40.35 56.08
N GLU A 865 -38.43 -39.06 56.08
CA GLU A 865 -39.65 -38.54 55.46
C GLU A 865 -39.48 -38.28 53.94
N GLY A 866 -38.28 -37.88 53.52
CA GLY A 866 -37.93 -37.59 52.13
C GLY A 866 -36.42 -37.60 51.89
N ALA A 867 -35.92 -38.68 51.28
CA ALA A 867 -34.48 -38.94 51.11
C ALA A 867 -33.71 -37.77 50.46
N PHE A 868 -34.25 -37.19 49.38
CA PHE A 868 -33.63 -36.06 48.69
C PHE A 868 -33.56 -34.80 49.58
N GLU A 869 -34.61 -34.51 50.34
CA GLU A 869 -34.68 -33.32 51.18
C GLU A 869 -33.68 -33.38 52.34
N GLY A 870 -33.52 -34.56 52.95
CA GLY A 870 -32.50 -34.81 53.95
C GLY A 870 -31.08 -34.51 53.45
N LEU A 871 -30.74 -35.00 52.26
CA LEU A 871 -29.42 -34.74 51.63
C LEU A 871 -29.24 -33.26 51.28
N MET A 872 -30.30 -32.56 50.86
CA MET A 872 -30.25 -31.12 50.54
C MET A 872 -29.87 -30.26 51.75
N TYR A 873 -30.16 -30.69 52.99
CA TYR A 873 -29.67 -30.01 54.20
C TYR A 873 -28.15 -30.15 54.37
N LEU A 874 -27.59 -31.32 54.06
CA LEU A 874 -26.14 -31.55 54.10
C LEU A 874 -25.43 -30.76 53.00
N GLU A 875 -25.99 -30.74 51.80
CA GLU A 875 -25.51 -29.93 50.68
C GLU A 875 -25.49 -28.44 51.04
N ARG A 876 -26.59 -27.92 51.63
CA ARG A 876 -26.69 -26.54 52.13
C ARG A 876 -25.66 -26.23 53.22
N ALA A 877 -25.44 -27.16 54.14
CA ALA A 877 -24.45 -27.00 55.20
C ALA A 877 -23.03 -26.89 54.60
N GLN A 878 -22.67 -27.76 53.65
CA GLN A 878 -21.37 -27.76 52.98
C GLN A 878 -21.12 -26.48 52.17
N ASN A 879 -22.15 -25.97 51.50
CA ASN A 879 -22.09 -24.73 50.72
C ASN A 879 -21.99 -23.47 51.60
N SER A 880 -22.24 -23.57 52.91
CA SER A 880 -22.07 -22.46 53.83
C SER A 880 -20.58 -22.18 54.13
N SER A 881 -20.21 -20.92 54.30
CA SER A 881 -18.85 -20.50 54.68
C SER A 881 -18.48 -20.81 56.14
N LYS A 882 -19.41 -21.41 56.92
CA LYS A 882 -19.29 -21.59 58.38
C LYS A 882 -18.46 -22.80 58.81
N PHE A 883 -18.18 -23.73 57.89
CA PHE A 883 -17.39 -24.94 58.18
C PHE A 883 -15.95 -24.82 57.68
N SER A 884 -15.01 -25.42 58.42
CA SER A 884 -13.62 -25.59 57.96
C SER A 884 -13.53 -26.65 56.84
N ILE A 885 -12.41 -26.68 56.11
CA ILE A 885 -12.18 -27.67 55.04
C ILE A 885 -12.27 -29.11 55.59
N THR A 886 -11.68 -29.37 56.76
CA THR A 886 -11.75 -30.68 57.43
C THR A 886 -13.18 -31.05 57.85
N ALA A 887 -13.97 -30.08 58.30
CA ALA A 887 -15.37 -30.30 58.63
C ALA A 887 -16.24 -30.56 57.39
N ARG A 888 -15.98 -29.86 56.27
CA ARG A 888 -16.64 -30.12 54.98
C ARG A 888 -16.33 -31.52 54.44
N ASN A 889 -15.09 -31.98 54.55
CA ASN A 889 -14.74 -33.34 54.12
C ASN A 889 -15.47 -34.41 54.96
N ARG A 890 -15.68 -34.17 56.25
CA ARG A 890 -16.49 -35.05 57.10
C ARG A 890 -17.97 -35.00 56.73
N LEU A 891 -18.52 -33.80 56.50
CA LEU A 891 -19.88 -33.63 55.96
C LEU A 891 -20.08 -34.41 54.66
N ALA A 892 -19.13 -34.31 53.72
CA ALA A 892 -19.17 -35.04 52.46
C ALA A 892 -19.14 -36.57 52.67
N GLY A 893 -18.32 -37.08 53.59
CA GLY A 893 -18.30 -38.49 53.94
C GLY A 893 -19.63 -38.98 54.55
N VAL A 894 -20.25 -38.13 55.38
CA VAL A 894 -21.57 -38.40 55.97
C VAL A 894 -22.67 -38.36 54.92
N GLU A 895 -22.67 -37.37 54.03
CA GLU A 895 -23.58 -37.27 52.90
C GLU A 895 -23.47 -38.48 51.98
N GLN A 896 -22.25 -38.92 51.66
CA GLN A 896 -22.00 -40.12 50.86
C GLN A 896 -22.58 -41.38 51.52
N SER A 897 -22.47 -41.49 52.85
CA SER A 897 -23.02 -42.61 53.60
C SER A 897 -24.56 -42.61 53.58
N LEU A 898 -25.18 -41.45 53.75
CA LEU A 898 -26.63 -41.27 53.72
C LEU A 898 -27.18 -41.51 52.31
N PHE A 899 -26.50 -41.00 51.29
CA PHE A 899 -26.85 -41.26 49.88
C PHE A 899 -26.78 -42.75 49.56
N SER A 900 -25.78 -43.48 50.07
CA SER A 900 -25.65 -44.92 49.83
C SER A 900 -26.82 -45.75 50.39
N GLN A 901 -27.48 -45.25 51.44
CA GLN A 901 -28.66 -45.90 52.04
C GLN A 901 -29.94 -45.69 51.21
N TYR A 902 -30.13 -44.48 50.67
CA TYR A 902 -31.34 -44.08 49.96
C TYR A 902 -31.15 -43.92 48.43
N LYS A 903 -30.04 -44.43 47.87
CA LYS A 903 -29.71 -44.23 46.45
C LYS A 903 -30.82 -44.71 45.51
N ASP A 904 -31.52 -45.78 45.87
CA ASP A 904 -32.54 -46.40 45.02
C ASP A 904 -33.86 -45.61 45.05
N ASP A 905 -34.04 -44.71 46.03
CA ASP A 905 -35.23 -43.86 46.17
C ASP A 905 -35.08 -42.49 45.48
N ILE A 906 -33.85 -42.13 45.08
CA ILE A 906 -33.55 -40.81 44.52
C ILE A 906 -33.31 -40.93 43.00
N PRO A 907 -34.17 -40.33 42.16
CA PRO A 907 -34.00 -40.36 40.71
C PRO A 907 -32.79 -39.52 40.29
N THR A 908 -32.16 -39.89 39.17
CA THR A 908 -30.94 -39.24 38.67
C THR A 908 -31.16 -37.75 38.40
N SER A 909 -32.35 -37.35 37.98
CA SER A 909 -32.78 -35.96 37.77
C SER A 909 -32.72 -35.10 39.05
N LYS A 910 -32.84 -35.71 40.23
CA LYS A 910 -32.69 -35.03 41.53
C LYS A 910 -31.24 -35.08 42.03
N ARG A 911 -30.50 -36.16 41.75
CA ARG A 911 -29.09 -36.32 42.18
C ARG A 911 -28.16 -35.22 41.67
N ARG A 912 -28.48 -34.60 40.53
CA ARG A 912 -27.74 -33.47 39.98
C ARG A 912 -27.56 -32.29 40.94
N PHE A 913 -28.49 -32.10 41.88
CA PHE A 913 -28.47 -31.00 42.86
C PHE A 913 -27.56 -31.31 44.06
N LEU A 914 -27.06 -32.54 44.18
CA LEU A 914 -26.16 -33.00 45.24
C LEU A 914 -24.70 -32.86 44.76
N HIS A 915 -24.22 -31.62 44.70
CA HIS A 915 -22.99 -31.31 43.99
C HIS A 915 -21.70 -31.72 44.73
N ASN A 916 -21.77 -31.95 46.03
CA ASN A 916 -20.62 -32.40 46.81
C ASN A 916 -20.39 -33.93 46.71
N LEU A 917 -21.37 -34.68 46.19
CA LEU A 917 -21.22 -36.11 45.92
C LEU A 917 -20.45 -36.35 44.61
N SER A 918 -19.39 -37.16 44.67
CA SER A 918 -18.56 -37.49 43.52
C SER A 918 -19.16 -38.60 42.64
N LEU A 919 -20.34 -38.36 42.07
CA LEU A 919 -21.03 -39.31 41.18
C LEU A 919 -20.54 -39.20 39.73
N THR A 920 -20.68 -40.27 38.95
CA THR A 920 -20.24 -40.30 37.56
C THR A 920 -21.36 -39.81 36.65
N PRO A 921 -21.14 -38.88 35.71
CA PRO A 921 -22.13 -38.54 34.70
C PRO A 921 -22.25 -39.65 33.64
N LEU A 922 -23.48 -39.91 33.20
CA LEU A 922 -23.80 -40.68 32.01
C LEU A 922 -23.97 -39.72 30.84
N VAL A 923 -23.24 -39.95 29.76
CA VAL A 923 -23.30 -39.17 28.53
C VAL A 923 -23.89 -40.01 27.41
N ILE A 924 -25.07 -39.64 26.92
CA ILE A 924 -25.69 -40.19 25.72
C ILE A 924 -25.05 -39.47 24.54
N VAL A 925 -24.40 -40.21 23.65
CA VAL A 925 -23.69 -39.63 22.49
C VAL A 925 -24.62 -39.59 21.30
N ASP A 926 -24.75 -38.42 20.71
CA ASP A 926 -25.57 -38.15 19.53
C ASP A 926 -24.84 -38.50 18.22
N THR A 927 -25.59 -38.63 17.12
CA THR A 927 -25.08 -39.02 15.80
C THR A 927 -24.00 -38.06 15.30
N ASN A 928 -24.18 -36.75 15.48
CA ASN A 928 -23.28 -35.73 14.97
C ASN A 928 -21.85 -35.82 15.57
N VAL A 929 -21.73 -36.12 16.87
CA VAL A 929 -20.44 -36.31 17.56
C VAL A 929 -19.74 -37.59 17.06
N LEU A 930 -20.51 -38.64 16.77
CA LEU A 930 -19.98 -39.89 16.22
C LEU A 930 -19.56 -39.75 14.75
N VAL A 931 -20.25 -38.90 13.98
CA VAL A 931 -19.86 -38.53 12.62
C VAL A 931 -18.48 -37.85 12.63
N ASP A 932 -18.22 -36.92 13.55
CA ASP A 932 -16.90 -36.29 13.68
C ASP A 932 -15.81 -37.31 14.05
N ALA A 933 -16.11 -38.24 14.96
CA ALA A 933 -15.21 -39.34 15.30
C ALA A 933 -14.93 -40.25 14.10
N LEU A 934 -15.95 -40.57 13.31
CA LEU A 934 -15.83 -41.37 12.09
C LEU A 934 -14.99 -40.66 11.03
N VAL A 935 -15.22 -39.36 10.81
CA VAL A 935 -14.42 -38.53 9.90
C VAL A 935 -12.95 -38.56 10.30
N GLU A 936 -12.62 -38.36 11.58
CA GLU A 936 -11.24 -38.45 12.06
C GLU A 936 -10.60 -39.81 11.74
N ARG A 937 -11.31 -40.92 11.98
CA ARG A 937 -10.81 -42.27 11.64
C ARG A 937 -10.60 -42.47 10.14
N MET A 938 -11.40 -41.84 9.30
CA MET A 938 -11.22 -41.87 7.85
C MET A 938 -9.97 -41.09 7.42
N TYR A 939 -9.74 -39.90 7.97
CA TYR A 939 -8.49 -39.14 7.73
C TYR A 939 -7.26 -39.98 8.08
N GLN A 940 -7.26 -40.62 9.26
CA GLN A 940 -6.16 -41.52 9.67
C GLN A 940 -5.95 -42.69 8.71
N ARG A 941 -7.02 -43.23 8.11
CA ARG A 941 -6.92 -44.35 7.16
C ARG A 941 -6.45 -43.93 5.77
N MET A 942 -6.62 -42.66 5.41
CA MET A 942 -6.14 -42.06 4.15
C MET A 942 -4.70 -41.53 4.27
N ASP A 943 -4.02 -41.76 5.41
CA ASP A 943 -2.73 -41.14 5.76
C ASP A 943 -2.76 -39.59 5.67
N LEU A 944 -3.94 -39.01 5.90
CA LEU A 944 -4.16 -37.57 5.93
C LEU A 944 -4.16 -37.08 7.38
N VAL A 945 -3.63 -35.89 7.54
CA VAL A 945 -3.46 -35.28 8.85
C VAL A 945 -4.51 -34.20 9.03
N LEU A 946 -5.49 -34.48 9.88
CA LEU A 946 -6.56 -33.54 10.21
C LEU A 946 -6.01 -32.25 10.88
N GLU A 947 -4.89 -32.37 11.59
CA GLU A 947 -4.44 -31.35 12.56
C GLU A 947 -3.48 -30.29 12.03
N THR A 948 -2.91 -30.49 10.84
CA THR A 948 -2.09 -29.44 10.19
C THR A 948 -2.96 -28.29 9.69
N ASN A 949 -4.26 -28.55 9.49
CA ASN A 949 -5.22 -27.56 9.05
C ASN A 949 -5.95 -26.89 10.23
N VAL A 950 -5.50 -25.71 10.62
CA VAL A 950 -6.03 -24.94 11.75
C VAL A 950 -7.41 -24.31 11.47
N ASN A 951 -7.93 -24.40 10.23
CA ASN A 951 -9.25 -23.86 9.88
C ASN A 951 -10.42 -24.69 10.45
N ILE A 952 -10.15 -25.69 11.29
CA ILE A 952 -11.16 -26.47 11.98
C ILE A 952 -11.61 -25.68 13.21
N ILE A 953 -12.73 -24.98 13.05
CA ILE A 953 -13.51 -24.36 14.12
C ILE A 953 -13.63 -25.40 15.26
N GLY A 954 -13.30 -25.00 16.49
CA GLY A 954 -13.16 -25.83 17.70
C GLY A 954 -14.32 -26.76 18.07
N ALA A 955 -15.44 -26.70 17.34
CA ALA A 955 -16.56 -27.61 17.45
C ALA A 955 -16.20 -29.07 17.07
N ASN A 956 -15.31 -29.32 16.10
CA ASN A 956 -15.02 -30.68 15.60
C ASN A 956 -14.04 -31.50 16.48
N GLN A 957 -13.92 -31.20 17.78
CA GLN A 957 -13.04 -31.93 18.70
C GLN A 957 -13.75 -32.41 19.97
N PHE A 958 -15.07 -32.21 20.08
CA PHE A 958 -15.78 -32.57 21.30
C PHE A 958 -15.78 -34.08 21.57
N HIS A 959 -15.81 -34.92 20.53
CA HIS A 959 -15.67 -36.38 20.65
C HIS A 959 -14.34 -36.77 21.33
N ARG A 960 -13.23 -36.07 21.02
CA ARG A 960 -11.93 -36.30 21.67
C ARG A 960 -11.96 -35.95 23.16
N ILE A 961 -12.63 -34.86 23.53
CA ILE A 961 -12.80 -34.45 24.93
C ILE A 961 -13.57 -35.53 25.70
N LEU A 962 -14.67 -36.03 25.12
CA LEU A 962 -15.47 -37.10 25.70
C LEU A 962 -14.64 -38.37 25.88
N HIS A 963 -13.94 -38.79 24.82
CA HIS A 963 -13.11 -39.98 24.84
C HIS A 963 -11.98 -39.87 25.89
N HIS A 964 -11.28 -38.73 25.98
CA HIS A 964 -10.25 -38.49 27.00
C HIS A 964 -10.80 -38.65 28.43
N HIS A 965 -11.95 -38.06 28.73
CA HIS A 965 -12.56 -38.16 30.06
C HIS A 965 -13.16 -39.55 30.36
N ALA A 966 -13.66 -40.25 29.34
CA ALA A 966 -14.10 -41.64 29.46
C ALA A 966 -12.93 -42.58 29.78
N GLN A 967 -11.80 -42.44 29.07
CA GLN A 967 -10.56 -43.19 29.37
C GLN A 967 -10.04 -42.92 30.78
N ALA A 968 -10.17 -41.68 31.26
CA ALA A 968 -9.85 -41.29 32.62
C ALA A 968 -10.89 -41.74 33.68
N LYS A 969 -11.93 -42.51 33.29
CA LYS A 969 -13.04 -42.98 34.15
C LYS A 969 -13.80 -41.87 34.87
N ARG A 970 -13.83 -40.67 34.27
CA ARG A 970 -14.52 -39.49 34.83
C ARG A 970 -15.96 -39.38 34.39
N LEU A 971 -16.31 -39.99 33.25
CA LEU A 971 -17.66 -40.11 32.71
C LEU A 971 -17.86 -41.51 32.12
N VAL A 972 -19.11 -41.87 31.85
CA VAL A 972 -19.44 -43.07 31.06
C VAL A 972 -20.31 -42.67 29.87
N MET A 973 -20.14 -43.36 28.75
CA MET A 973 -20.82 -43.06 27.48
C MET A 973 -21.77 -44.19 27.08
N MET A 974 -22.92 -43.81 26.51
CA MET A 974 -23.92 -44.70 25.94
C MET A 974 -24.28 -44.22 24.53
N ILE A 975 -24.49 -45.16 23.61
CA ILE A 975 -25.02 -44.86 22.28
C ILE A 975 -26.41 -45.52 22.13
N PRO A 976 -27.48 -44.75 21.86
CA PRO A 976 -28.82 -45.27 21.57
C PRO A 976 -28.86 -46.17 20.32
N GLU A 977 -29.81 -47.11 20.24
CA GLU A 977 -29.94 -47.97 19.07
C GLU A 977 -30.36 -47.21 17.80
N ASP A 978 -31.18 -46.16 17.94
CA ASP A 978 -31.59 -45.32 16.81
C ASP A 978 -30.38 -44.56 16.22
N VAL A 979 -29.55 -43.96 17.06
CA VAL A 979 -28.28 -43.31 16.69
C VAL A 979 -27.31 -44.29 16.02
N ARG A 980 -27.25 -45.55 16.49
CA ARG A 980 -26.45 -46.60 15.83
C ARG A 980 -26.97 -46.92 14.44
N GLY A 981 -28.29 -46.99 14.27
CA GLY A 981 -28.94 -47.21 12.98
C GLY A 981 -28.68 -46.05 12.02
N GLU A 982 -28.83 -44.83 12.52
CA GLU A 982 -28.61 -43.59 11.78
C GLU A 982 -27.17 -43.46 11.30
N LEU A 983 -26.17 -43.66 12.18
CA LEU A 983 -24.75 -43.61 11.80
C LEU A 983 -24.39 -44.63 10.70
N LYS A 984 -24.97 -45.84 10.78
CA LYS A 984 -24.79 -46.87 9.75
C LYS A 984 -25.44 -46.46 8.42
N GLN A 985 -26.62 -45.85 8.45
CA GLN A 985 -27.28 -45.35 7.25
C GLN A 985 -26.50 -44.17 6.65
N PHE A 986 -26.02 -43.26 7.50
CA PHE A 986 -25.20 -42.11 7.12
C PHE A 986 -23.92 -42.53 6.39
N ALA A 987 -23.27 -43.60 6.87
CA ALA A 987 -22.10 -44.19 6.22
C ALA A 987 -22.41 -44.85 4.86
N LYS A 988 -23.64 -45.37 4.67
CA LYS A 988 -24.08 -46.00 3.40
C LYS A 988 -24.50 -45.00 2.34
N ASP A 989 -25.16 -43.92 2.74
CA ASP A 989 -25.70 -42.90 1.84
C ASP A 989 -24.61 -41.98 1.22
N GLN A 990 -23.32 -42.25 1.48
CA GLN A 990 -22.16 -41.44 1.05
C GLN A 990 -22.24 -39.94 1.42
N ARG A 991 -23.07 -39.57 2.41
CA ARG A 991 -23.24 -38.18 2.89
C ARG A 991 -21.94 -37.56 3.42
N LEU A 992 -21.00 -38.40 3.84
CA LEU A 992 -19.67 -38.01 4.31
C LEU A 992 -18.79 -37.37 3.22
N LEU A 993 -19.11 -37.55 1.93
CA LEU A 993 -18.31 -37.02 0.81
C LEU A 993 -18.08 -35.51 0.89
N SER A 994 -19.07 -34.73 1.32
CA SER A 994 -18.93 -33.27 1.39
C SER A 994 -17.87 -32.83 2.40
N ARG A 995 -17.68 -33.59 3.49
CA ARG A 995 -16.68 -33.33 4.54
C ARG A 995 -15.23 -33.52 4.07
N PHE A 996 -15.03 -34.14 2.90
CA PHE A 996 -13.71 -34.32 2.28
C PHE A 996 -13.48 -33.42 1.05
N LYS A 997 -14.46 -32.60 0.63
CA LYS A 997 -14.33 -31.69 -0.54
C LYS A 997 -13.14 -30.72 -0.46
N GLY A 998 -12.65 -30.43 0.75
CA GLY A 998 -11.52 -29.55 1.00
C GLY A 998 -10.21 -30.26 1.34
N ALA A 999 -10.15 -31.59 1.27
CA ALA A 999 -8.96 -32.39 1.51
C ALA A 999 -8.31 -32.79 0.18
N MET A 1000 -6.98 -32.76 0.12
CA MET A 1000 -6.23 -33.19 -1.08
C MET A 1000 -6.10 -34.71 -1.04
N VAL A 1001 -7.10 -35.42 -1.55
CA VAL A 1001 -7.12 -36.90 -1.58
C VAL A 1001 -7.17 -37.38 -3.01
N ASP A 1002 -6.29 -38.32 -3.36
CA ASP A 1002 -6.41 -39.02 -4.64
C ASP A 1002 -7.76 -39.75 -4.72
N ALA A 1003 -8.47 -39.55 -5.82
CA ALA A 1003 -9.80 -40.11 -6.05
C ALA A 1003 -9.83 -41.64 -5.88
N SER A 1004 -8.74 -42.32 -6.26
CA SER A 1004 -8.63 -43.78 -6.12
C SER A 1004 -8.53 -44.25 -4.66
N THR A 1005 -7.96 -43.42 -3.79
CA THR A 1005 -7.81 -43.69 -2.36
C THR A 1005 -9.09 -43.36 -1.61
N LEU A 1006 -9.75 -42.27 -2.00
CA LEU A 1006 -11.08 -41.89 -1.52
C LEU A 1006 -12.12 -42.98 -1.83
N GLU A 1007 -12.16 -43.51 -3.06
CA GLU A 1007 -13.08 -44.58 -3.45
C GLU A 1007 -12.84 -45.89 -2.67
N LYS A 1008 -11.57 -46.25 -2.41
CA LYS A 1008 -11.23 -47.45 -1.63
C LYS A 1008 -11.65 -47.35 -0.16
N THR A 1009 -11.49 -46.17 0.43
CA THR A 1009 -11.85 -45.93 1.84
C THR A 1009 -13.36 -45.78 2.03
N LEU A 1010 -14.07 -45.19 1.05
CA LEU A 1010 -15.52 -45.06 1.01
C LEU A 1010 -16.28 -46.33 0.60
N ASN A 1011 -15.57 -47.43 0.31
CA ASN A 1011 -16.20 -48.73 0.08
C ASN A 1011 -17.05 -49.12 1.30
N GLU A 1012 -18.31 -49.52 1.09
CA GLU A 1012 -19.27 -49.87 2.14
C GLU A 1012 -18.69 -50.82 3.19
N LYS A 1013 -17.94 -51.85 2.79
CA LYS A 1013 -17.34 -52.80 3.73
C LYS A 1013 -16.25 -52.15 4.60
N ALA A 1014 -15.46 -51.26 4.03
CA ALA A 1014 -14.41 -50.54 4.74
C ALA A 1014 -15.02 -49.51 5.72
N MET A 1015 -16.07 -48.82 5.30
CA MET A 1015 -16.81 -47.84 6.09
C MET A 1015 -17.55 -48.49 7.27
N MET A 1016 -18.27 -49.59 7.04
CA MET A 1016 -18.99 -50.30 8.11
C MET A 1016 -18.05 -50.82 9.20
N LYS A 1017 -16.83 -51.24 8.84
CA LYS A 1017 -15.81 -51.62 9.83
C LYS A 1017 -15.39 -50.43 10.70
N LEU A 1018 -15.18 -49.26 10.10
CA LEU A 1018 -14.84 -48.04 10.85
C LEU A 1018 -15.99 -47.60 11.77
N VAL A 1019 -17.24 -47.70 11.29
CA VAL A 1019 -18.43 -47.45 12.11
C VAL A 1019 -18.47 -48.37 13.32
N GLU A 1020 -18.21 -49.67 13.16
CA GLU A 1020 -18.14 -50.61 14.29
C GLU A 1020 -17.01 -50.27 15.29
N GLU A 1021 -15.84 -49.86 14.80
CA GLU A 1021 -14.73 -49.40 15.64
C GLU A 1021 -15.12 -48.17 16.47
N VAL A 1022 -15.77 -47.16 15.85
CA VAL A 1022 -16.25 -45.96 16.56
C VAL A 1022 -17.35 -46.31 17.57
N LEU A 1023 -18.33 -47.12 17.18
CA LEU A 1023 -19.44 -47.51 18.07
C LEU A 1023 -18.95 -48.30 19.30
N THR A 1024 -17.87 -49.07 19.18
CA THR A 1024 -17.28 -49.80 20.30
C THR A 1024 -16.44 -48.90 21.21
N GLU A 1025 -15.69 -47.95 20.64
CA GLU A 1025 -14.88 -47.01 21.42
C GLU A 1025 -15.73 -46.02 22.23
N TYR A 1026 -16.83 -45.53 21.66
CA TYR A 1026 -17.69 -44.52 22.27
C TYR A 1026 -18.82 -45.07 23.15
N ASN A 1027 -18.84 -46.38 23.41
CA ASN A 1027 -19.85 -47.02 24.25
C ASN A 1027 -19.22 -47.74 25.45
N THR A 1028 -19.17 -47.07 26.61
CA THR A 1028 -18.56 -47.61 27.84
C THR A 1028 -19.59 -48.07 28.87
N TRP A 1029 -20.88 -47.82 28.64
CA TRP A 1029 -21.98 -48.20 29.52
C TRP A 1029 -23.21 -48.57 28.71
N SER A 1030 -23.89 -49.64 29.12
CA SER A 1030 -25.12 -50.11 28.49
C SER A 1030 -26.23 -50.25 29.54
N PRO A 1031 -27.46 -49.82 29.25
CA PRO A 1031 -28.60 -50.00 30.15
C PRO A 1031 -29.03 -51.47 30.20
N SER A 1032 -29.65 -51.89 31.31
CA SER A 1032 -30.31 -53.21 31.38
C SER A 1032 -31.65 -53.18 30.64
N SER A 1033 -32.16 -54.35 30.23
CA SER A 1033 -33.46 -54.46 29.56
C SER A 1033 -34.61 -53.90 30.40
N GLU A 1034 -34.54 -54.02 31.73
CA GLU A 1034 -35.52 -53.44 32.66
C GLU A 1034 -35.50 -51.91 32.65
N MET A 1035 -34.32 -51.29 32.53
CA MET A 1035 -34.20 -49.82 32.45
C MET A 1035 -34.82 -49.27 31.16
N LEU A 1036 -34.84 -50.04 30.07
CA LEU A 1036 -35.41 -49.63 28.78
C LEU A 1036 -36.90 -49.94 28.62
N ALA A 1037 -37.44 -50.91 29.36
CA ALA A 1037 -38.81 -51.41 29.18
C ALA A 1037 -39.94 -50.38 29.41
N GLY A 1038 -39.61 -49.21 29.96
CA GLY A 1038 -40.57 -48.15 30.27
C GLY A 1038 -40.40 -46.84 29.48
N VAL A 1039 -39.54 -46.81 28.45
CA VAL A 1039 -39.38 -45.60 27.63
C VAL A 1039 -40.71 -45.32 26.89
N PRO A 1040 -41.33 -44.14 27.07
CA PRO A 1040 -42.61 -43.84 26.46
C PRO A 1040 -42.45 -43.62 24.94
N GLU A 1041 -43.33 -44.20 24.13
CA GLU A 1041 -43.35 -43.95 22.68
C GLU A 1041 -43.76 -42.50 22.34
N THR A 1042 -44.62 -41.88 23.16
CA THR A 1042 -45.05 -40.48 23.00
C THR A 1042 -45.10 -39.77 24.35
N SER A 1043 -44.89 -38.44 24.35
CA SER A 1043 -44.91 -37.62 25.57
C SER A 1043 -45.65 -36.30 25.32
N GLU A 1044 -46.82 -36.11 25.96
CA GLU A 1044 -47.57 -34.85 25.90
C GLU A 1044 -46.78 -33.68 26.51
N ASP A 1045 -46.02 -33.95 27.57
CA ASP A 1045 -45.14 -32.96 28.22
C ASP A 1045 -44.04 -32.47 27.27
N LEU A 1046 -43.40 -33.37 26.51
CA LEU A 1046 -42.41 -33.01 25.50
C LEU A 1046 -43.04 -32.21 24.36
N ASN A 1047 -44.20 -32.65 23.87
CA ASN A 1047 -44.93 -31.95 22.81
C ASN A 1047 -45.27 -30.52 23.22
N THR A 1048 -45.81 -30.34 24.42
CA THR A 1048 -46.16 -29.01 24.98
C THR A 1048 -44.92 -28.15 25.16
N PHE A 1049 -43.81 -28.73 25.60
CA PHE A 1049 -42.54 -28.02 25.73
C PHE A 1049 -42.04 -27.49 24.39
N LEU A 1050 -42.06 -28.32 23.35
CA LEU A 1050 -41.58 -27.93 22.02
C LEU A 1050 -42.48 -26.87 21.37
N ILE A 1051 -43.82 -26.96 21.51
CA ILE A 1051 -44.76 -25.92 21.07
C ILE A 1051 -44.43 -24.58 21.72
N ARG A 1052 -44.15 -24.57 23.03
CA ARG A 1052 -43.82 -23.33 23.77
C ARG A 1052 -42.53 -22.66 23.28
N HIS A 1053 -41.63 -23.41 22.67
CA HIS A 1053 -40.35 -22.91 22.14
C HIS A 1053 -40.35 -22.82 20.61
N SER A 1054 -41.52 -22.81 19.97
CA SER A 1054 -41.68 -22.74 18.50
C SER A 1054 -40.84 -21.65 17.86
N ASP A 1055 -40.81 -20.45 18.44
CA ASP A 1055 -40.08 -19.29 17.90
C ASP A 1055 -38.58 -19.57 17.73
N VAL A 1056 -37.99 -20.37 18.63
CA VAL A 1056 -36.56 -20.73 18.59
C VAL A 1056 -36.29 -21.75 17.50
N PHE A 1057 -37.19 -22.73 17.36
CA PHE A 1057 -37.07 -23.77 16.34
C PHE A 1057 -37.42 -23.28 14.94
N GLU A 1058 -38.35 -22.34 14.78
CA GLU A 1058 -38.66 -21.69 13.49
C GLU A 1058 -37.42 -20.99 12.93
N GLU A 1059 -36.70 -20.20 13.74
CA GLU A 1059 -35.44 -19.57 13.32
C GLU A 1059 -34.35 -20.59 12.91
N LEU A 1060 -34.38 -21.77 13.53
CA LEU A 1060 -33.45 -22.87 13.24
C LEU A 1060 -33.84 -23.59 11.95
N THR A 1061 -35.12 -23.87 11.74
CA THR A 1061 -35.66 -24.47 10.52
C THR A 1061 -35.40 -23.59 9.30
N GLU A 1062 -35.58 -22.27 9.41
CA GLU A 1062 -35.20 -21.34 8.34
C GLU A 1062 -33.72 -21.47 7.97
N LEU A 1063 -32.83 -21.56 8.96
CA LEU A 1063 -31.39 -21.70 8.73
C LEU A 1063 -30.99 -23.04 8.11
N LYS A 1064 -31.48 -24.15 8.67
CA LYS A 1064 -31.19 -25.48 8.14
C LYS A 1064 -31.80 -25.64 6.72
N GLY A 1065 -32.93 -24.98 6.44
CA GLY A 1065 -33.54 -24.93 5.10
C GLY A 1065 -32.67 -24.27 4.02
N TYR A 1066 -31.80 -23.31 4.38
CA TYR A 1066 -30.81 -22.77 3.43
C TYR A 1066 -29.71 -23.78 3.06
N ARG A 1067 -29.52 -24.85 3.85
CA ARG A 1067 -28.48 -25.87 3.68
C ARG A 1067 -28.97 -27.11 2.92
N GLY A 1068 -30.29 -27.33 2.82
CA GLY A 1068 -30.87 -28.47 2.13
C GLY A 1068 -32.25 -28.85 2.66
N ILE A 1069 -32.71 -30.05 2.29
CA ILE A 1069 -33.99 -30.61 2.75
C ILE A 1069 -33.81 -31.05 4.21
N THR A 1070 -34.63 -30.50 5.11
CA THR A 1070 -34.65 -30.87 6.53
C THR A 1070 -35.82 -31.79 6.83
N TYR A 1071 -35.58 -32.90 7.53
CA TYR A 1071 -36.63 -33.85 7.90
C TYR A 1071 -37.21 -33.51 9.28
N ARG A 1072 -38.13 -32.54 9.31
CA ARG A 1072 -38.77 -32.08 10.55
C ARG A 1072 -40.04 -32.87 10.84
N THR A 1073 -40.33 -33.11 12.12
CA THR A 1073 -41.62 -33.69 12.51
C THR A 1073 -42.69 -32.58 12.62
N GLU A 1074 -43.94 -32.92 12.32
CA GLU A 1074 -45.07 -31.98 12.40
C GLU A 1074 -45.85 -32.17 13.71
N LEU A 1075 -46.18 -31.08 14.41
CA LEU A 1075 -47.35 -31.05 15.29
C LEU A 1075 -48.20 -29.82 15.04
N GLU A 1076 -49.50 -29.99 15.26
CA GLU A 1076 -50.54 -28.96 15.04
C GLU A 1076 -50.45 -28.30 13.65
N GLY A 1077 -49.97 -29.05 12.64
CA GLY A 1077 -49.82 -28.58 11.26
C GLY A 1077 -48.63 -27.65 11.02
N ARG A 1078 -47.61 -27.66 11.89
CA ARG A 1078 -46.37 -26.90 11.72
C ARG A 1078 -45.14 -27.81 11.78
N GLU A 1079 -44.25 -27.68 10.79
CA GLU A 1079 -42.94 -28.35 10.74
C GLU A 1079 -41.93 -27.62 11.64
N ILE A 1080 -41.94 -27.93 12.94
CA ILE A 1080 -41.13 -27.20 13.95
C ILE A 1080 -40.14 -28.13 14.67
N TYR A 1081 -40.38 -29.43 14.66
CA TYR A 1081 -39.79 -30.33 15.64
C TYR A 1081 -38.47 -30.93 15.19
N PRO A 1082 -37.58 -31.30 16.15
CA PRO A 1082 -36.41 -32.13 15.90
C PRO A 1082 -36.73 -33.37 15.04
N GLU A 1083 -35.70 -34.00 14.48
CA GLU A 1083 -35.91 -35.23 13.72
C GLU A 1083 -36.49 -36.34 14.62
N SER A 1084 -37.08 -37.38 14.04
CA SER A 1084 -37.67 -38.47 14.84
C SER A 1084 -36.63 -39.11 15.77
N THR A 1085 -35.40 -39.26 15.30
CA THR A 1085 -34.25 -39.78 16.06
C THR A 1085 -33.95 -38.90 17.27
N ASP A 1086 -33.90 -37.58 17.10
CA ASP A 1086 -33.70 -36.63 18.21
C ASP A 1086 -34.79 -36.73 19.27
N LEU A 1087 -36.07 -36.85 18.83
CA LEU A 1087 -37.20 -37.02 19.75
C LEU A 1087 -37.07 -38.30 20.58
N ASP A 1088 -36.55 -39.38 20.01
CA ASP A 1088 -36.30 -40.63 20.71
C ASP A 1088 -35.16 -40.47 21.73
N VAL A 1089 -34.11 -39.71 21.38
CA VAL A 1089 -33.04 -39.33 22.32
C VAL A 1089 -33.61 -38.48 23.49
N TYR A 1090 -34.50 -37.52 23.23
CA TYR A 1090 -35.19 -36.74 24.27
C TYR A 1090 -35.96 -37.65 25.24
N ARG A 1091 -36.76 -38.58 24.70
CA ARG A 1091 -37.57 -39.53 25.50
C ARG A 1091 -36.68 -40.45 26.32
N LEU A 1092 -35.63 -40.99 25.71
CA LEU A 1092 -34.66 -41.85 26.38
C LEU A 1092 -33.93 -41.11 27.50
N ALA A 1093 -33.40 -39.92 27.24
CA ALA A 1093 -32.68 -39.12 28.23
C ALA A 1093 -33.58 -38.74 29.41
N THR A 1094 -34.83 -38.33 29.13
CA THR A 1094 -35.84 -38.02 30.16
C THR A 1094 -36.17 -39.24 31.00
N HIS A 1095 -36.39 -40.39 30.36
CA HIS A 1095 -36.68 -41.64 31.05
C HIS A 1095 -35.52 -42.08 31.95
N LEU A 1096 -34.29 -42.10 31.43
CA LEU A 1096 -33.09 -42.45 32.21
C LEU A 1096 -32.85 -41.48 33.36
N ALA A 1097 -33.12 -40.19 33.18
CA ALA A 1097 -33.04 -39.21 34.25
C ALA A 1097 -34.09 -39.44 35.35
N SER A 1098 -35.28 -39.97 35.00
CA SER A 1098 -36.32 -40.31 35.96
C SER A 1098 -36.01 -41.54 36.82
N LEU A 1099 -35.08 -42.38 36.39
CA LEU A 1099 -34.69 -43.61 37.10
C LEU A 1099 -33.56 -43.38 38.12
N PRO A 1100 -33.51 -44.17 39.21
CA PRO A 1100 -32.41 -44.18 40.17
C PRO A 1100 -31.22 -45.02 39.64
N LEU A 1101 -30.47 -44.51 38.66
CA LEU A 1101 -29.40 -45.26 37.99
C LEU A 1101 -28.20 -45.58 38.92
N PRO A 1102 -27.56 -46.74 38.86
CA PRO A 1102 -26.48 -47.10 39.79
C PRO A 1102 -25.20 -46.26 39.57
N ASN A 1103 -24.71 -45.59 40.61
CA ASN A 1103 -23.47 -44.77 40.61
C ASN A 1103 -23.43 -43.63 39.57
N ILE A 1104 -24.59 -43.27 39.01
CA ILE A 1104 -24.76 -42.17 38.06
C ILE A 1104 -25.37 -40.97 38.78
N GLY A 1105 -24.77 -39.79 38.57
CA GLY A 1105 -25.19 -38.54 39.22
C GLY A 1105 -26.01 -37.62 38.33
N ALA A 1106 -25.81 -37.70 37.02
CA ALA A 1106 -26.51 -36.89 36.03
C ALA A 1106 -26.55 -37.63 34.69
N VAL A 1107 -27.58 -37.35 33.90
CA VAL A 1107 -27.70 -37.76 32.50
C VAL A 1107 -27.43 -36.54 31.63
N LEU A 1108 -26.56 -36.68 30.64
CA LEU A 1108 -26.23 -35.66 29.67
C LEU A 1108 -26.42 -36.19 28.25
N VAL A 1109 -26.82 -35.33 27.33
CA VAL A 1109 -26.77 -35.59 25.89
C VAL A 1109 -25.57 -34.82 25.32
N ALA A 1110 -24.63 -35.53 24.71
CA ALA A 1110 -23.49 -34.97 24.02
C ALA A 1110 -23.87 -34.70 22.56
N THR A 1111 -24.14 -33.43 22.25
CA THR A 1111 -24.55 -32.99 20.91
C THR A 1111 -24.14 -31.54 20.68
N MET A 1112 -23.97 -31.20 19.41
CA MET A 1112 -23.76 -29.83 18.94
C MET A 1112 -24.93 -29.31 18.13
N ASP A 1113 -25.98 -30.12 17.96
CA ASP A 1113 -27.16 -29.72 17.22
C ASP A 1113 -27.89 -28.58 17.95
N GLY A 1114 -28.31 -27.56 17.20
CA GLY A 1114 -29.15 -26.49 17.70
C GLY A 1114 -30.46 -26.99 18.32
N ASP A 1115 -30.96 -28.15 17.88
CA ASP A 1115 -32.20 -28.78 18.36
C ASP A 1115 -32.17 -29.10 19.86
N PHE A 1116 -30.97 -29.30 20.43
CA PHE A 1116 -30.75 -29.43 21.87
C PHE A 1116 -30.08 -28.19 22.46
N THR A 1117 -29.03 -27.67 21.80
CA THR A 1117 -28.13 -26.68 22.41
C THR A 1117 -28.74 -25.29 22.58
N LEU A 1118 -29.80 -24.94 21.83
CA LEU A 1118 -30.51 -23.67 21.98
C LEU A 1118 -31.43 -23.64 23.20
N VAL A 1119 -31.93 -24.79 23.63
CA VAL A 1119 -32.88 -24.93 24.75
C VAL A 1119 -32.30 -25.74 25.91
N ASP A 1120 -30.99 -26.00 25.90
CA ASP A 1120 -30.22 -26.78 26.88
C ASP A 1120 -30.65 -26.58 28.33
N ARG A 1121 -30.80 -25.33 28.79
CA ARG A 1121 -31.18 -25.02 30.17
C ARG A 1121 -32.67 -25.21 30.46
N ALA A 1122 -33.53 -24.97 29.47
CA ALA A 1122 -34.96 -25.21 29.61
C ALA A 1122 -35.25 -26.72 29.69
N ILE A 1123 -34.49 -27.52 28.93
CA ILE A 1123 -34.48 -28.99 29.01
C ILE A 1123 -34.05 -29.44 30.40
N GLU A 1124 -32.93 -28.90 30.87
CA GLU A 1124 -32.40 -29.20 32.19
C GLU A 1124 -33.46 -28.97 33.29
N GLU A 1125 -34.08 -27.79 33.34
CA GLU A 1125 -35.10 -27.52 34.36
C GLU A 1125 -36.35 -28.40 34.24
N ARG A 1126 -36.81 -28.70 33.03
CA ARG A 1126 -38.08 -29.42 32.81
C ARG A 1126 -37.96 -30.94 32.88
N PHE A 1127 -36.91 -31.52 32.29
CA PHE A 1127 -36.78 -32.98 32.08
C PHE A 1127 -35.68 -33.62 32.91
N GLY A 1128 -34.82 -32.84 33.55
CA GLY A 1128 -33.85 -33.37 34.51
C GLY A 1128 -32.54 -33.90 33.93
N PHE A 1129 -32.33 -33.81 32.61
CA PHE A 1129 -31.07 -34.12 31.94
C PHE A 1129 -30.44 -32.85 31.35
N SER A 1130 -29.12 -32.81 31.20
CA SER A 1130 -28.39 -31.65 30.66
C SER A 1130 -27.88 -31.91 29.25
N VAL A 1131 -27.47 -30.86 28.54
CA VAL A 1131 -26.78 -30.98 27.25
C VAL A 1131 -25.31 -30.60 27.42
N ALA A 1132 -24.41 -31.32 26.78
CA ALA A 1132 -22.99 -31.01 26.70
C ALA A 1132 -22.58 -30.87 25.24
N LYS A 1133 -21.99 -29.74 24.88
CA LYS A 1133 -21.54 -29.42 23.50
C LYS A 1133 -20.04 -29.15 23.38
N ASN A 1134 -19.40 -28.90 24.52
CA ASN A 1134 -17.96 -28.65 24.63
C ASN A 1134 -17.49 -28.92 26.06
N HIS A 1135 -16.18 -28.82 26.29
CA HIS A 1135 -15.60 -29.05 27.62
C HIS A 1135 -16.19 -28.14 28.70
N ARG A 1136 -16.48 -26.88 28.39
CA ARG A 1136 -17.07 -25.94 29.36
C ARG A 1136 -18.43 -26.42 29.86
N SER A 1137 -19.31 -26.89 28.98
CA SER A 1137 -20.61 -27.44 29.36
C SER A 1137 -20.51 -28.79 30.09
N LEU A 1138 -19.44 -29.56 29.83
CA LEU A 1138 -19.19 -30.86 30.45
C LEU A 1138 -18.53 -30.73 31.83
N LYS A 1139 -17.62 -29.75 32.01
CA LYS A 1139 -16.76 -29.56 33.19
C LYS A 1139 -17.50 -29.54 34.53
N PRO A 1140 -18.66 -28.87 34.69
CA PRO A 1140 -19.41 -28.87 35.94
C PRO A 1140 -19.86 -30.28 36.39
N TRP A 1141 -19.95 -31.23 35.47
CA TRP A 1141 -20.46 -32.58 35.72
C TRP A 1141 -19.35 -33.62 35.93
N LEU A 1142 -18.11 -33.27 35.61
CA LEU A 1142 -16.97 -34.19 35.76
C LEU A 1142 -16.62 -34.37 37.24
N LYS A 1143 -16.25 -35.61 37.62
CA LYS A 1143 -15.73 -35.89 38.95
C LYS A 1143 -14.57 -34.94 39.29
N ARG A 1144 -14.70 -34.19 40.39
CA ARG A 1144 -13.65 -33.30 40.92
C ARG A 1144 -12.37 -34.12 41.17
N GLN A 1145 -11.23 -33.57 40.77
CA GLN A 1145 -9.93 -34.11 41.18
C GLN A 1145 -9.83 -33.96 42.69
N SER A 1146 -9.64 -35.08 43.40
CA SER A 1146 -9.11 -35.04 44.75
C SER A 1146 -7.67 -34.54 44.65
N ASN A 1147 -7.46 -33.24 44.82
CA ASN A 1147 -6.15 -32.71 45.16
C ASN A 1147 -5.89 -32.91 46.65
#